data_AF-A0A973ES85-F1
#
_entry.id   AF-A0A973ES85-F1
#
_cell.length_a   1.000
_cell.length_b   1.000
_cell.length_c   1.000
_cell.angle_alpha   90.00
_cell.angle_beta   90.00
_cell.angle_gamma   90.00
#
_symmetry.space_group_name_H-M   'P 1'
#
loop_
_entity.id
_entity.type
_entity.pdbx_description
1 polymer ?
#
loop_
_entity_poly.entity_id
_entity_poly.type
_entity_poly.pdbx_seq_one_letter_code
_entity_poly.pdbx_strand_id
1 'polypeptide(L)'
;MRTAMQVAAFLAVFLFACTPCLLASELTILPEKSLRIPVPYGKTEGLEQLRLINPSAGRLDIEATAGDIQHLPSGRKARMAFHRSGSDLYFVRIALEAGTATDLAVRVSDVSVPGPFSGFIRIRTPEEAYDLEITADKTPPPPIELVDSRDGRIDLAAGSPEQSSFSIKLHNPEGGGIREIFVEASLVLNGQPGLLSALVSPHGRIVLEQGESRRLTLTFDRIRKGSYEGILSIQDLQNDHIRQEFMIGVKSPFMSWCDLLNSRNHKVIALVFLGAISSLLLTRLLPVASRRKVNREKILDLRDRIRRLTAYELKLQHKFTVEINKAEALNDVTKPYTPSASERLKTVDDILEIIENHLEIREKISSVYAHIDVKDVLPFSMEERIRRILSEADLLLFQEQPEAARERIKEAESQLEWDPQSKSSLDYYAKCLDSLEKISKDTQIHDSHLARLVRECQESIPGGLTSGAVSRTRSAEPEGVRDAFRTWDLQYSRVLIYHGFLKNLHKDLRKEQNANVYGELQSELIELLQSNRYDDLRDAVDHCLSWQRGVTLSMIRDALRENEFDVFPQKDTVYLNETVTYAFHFQDDALNRSPLADRFIYSWDFGDLTGDTEGRKVIHYYRRRGKFILARSWLKRKAVAAGIGSGPEWRTFGVGISVFTPDRCRIAHRPDAVTVSVKEPIESRFGSGISFPESIGFLVTFIVSCVIAVATTYDEAYTFTSVKDFLAPFLLGFGLDIGRDTIRGAYEKVSARSS
;
A
#
# COMPACT_ATOMS: atom_id res chain seq x y z
N MET A 1 -11.10 69.35 -47.05
CA MET A 1 -11.62 70.35 -48.02
C MET A 1 -12.43 69.76 -49.18
N ARG A 2 -12.29 68.46 -49.54
CA ARG A 2 -13.18 67.79 -50.54
C ARG A 2 -14.53 67.30 -50.01
N THR A 3 -14.72 67.22 -48.69
CA THR A 3 -16.00 66.82 -48.05
C THR A 3 -16.96 67.98 -47.75
N ALA A 4 -16.49 69.23 -47.84
CA ALA A 4 -17.34 70.42 -47.64
C ALA A 4 -18.09 70.85 -48.92
N MET A 5 -17.73 70.30 -50.10
CA MET A 5 -18.34 70.68 -51.39
C MET A 5 -19.50 69.75 -51.81
N GLN A 6 -19.64 68.58 -51.19
CA GLN A 6 -20.71 67.62 -51.53
C GLN A 6 -22.01 67.86 -50.76
N VAL A 7 -21.97 68.57 -49.63
CA VAL A 7 -23.16 68.88 -48.83
C VAL A 7 -23.92 70.11 -49.37
N ALA A 8 -23.22 71.03 -50.06
CA ALA A 8 -23.86 72.22 -50.65
C ALA A 8 -24.63 71.93 -51.96
N ALA A 9 -24.26 70.87 -52.69
CA ALA A 9 -24.93 70.49 -53.94
C ALA A 9 -26.26 69.75 -53.71
N PHE A 10 -26.45 69.12 -52.54
CA PHE A 10 -27.66 68.36 -52.24
C PHE A 10 -28.81 69.25 -51.73
N LEU A 11 -28.50 70.42 -51.14
CA LEU A 11 -29.53 71.35 -50.66
C LEU A 11 -30.12 72.25 -51.76
N ALA A 12 -29.46 72.40 -52.90
CA ALA A 12 -29.93 73.26 -54.00
C ALA A 12 -30.96 72.57 -54.92
N VAL A 13 -31.00 71.23 -54.93
CA VAL A 13 -31.95 70.44 -55.74
C VAL A 13 -33.30 70.26 -55.03
N PHE A 14 -33.33 70.40 -53.70
CA PHE A 14 -34.54 70.14 -52.90
C PHE A 14 -35.48 71.36 -52.76
N LEU A 15 -35.05 72.55 -53.17
CA LEU A 15 -35.81 73.81 -52.99
C LEU A 15 -36.44 74.37 -54.26
N PHE A 16 -36.47 73.62 -55.37
CA PHE A 16 -37.03 74.10 -56.65
C PHE A 16 -38.24 73.30 -57.18
N ALA A 17 -38.84 72.41 -56.37
CA ALA A 17 -39.90 71.51 -56.85
C ALA A 17 -41.22 71.56 -56.03
N CYS A 18 -41.64 72.76 -55.59
CA CYS A 18 -43.01 73.04 -55.12
C CYS A 18 -43.36 74.44 -55.64
N THR A 19 -44.27 74.69 -56.57
CA THR A 19 -45.75 74.54 -56.59
C THR A 19 -46.26 75.19 -57.91
N PRO A 20 -47.56 75.19 -58.28
CA PRO A 20 -48.55 74.12 -58.49
C PRO A 20 -48.97 73.99 -59.99
N CYS A 21 -49.71 72.94 -60.36
CA CYS A 21 -50.57 72.97 -61.55
C CYS A 21 -52.01 72.62 -61.17
N LEU A 22 -52.92 73.44 -61.68
CA LEU A 22 -54.37 73.37 -61.59
C LEU A 22 -54.95 72.42 -62.66
N LEU A 23 -56.00 71.70 -62.25
CA LEU A 23 -57.19 71.27 -63.02
C LEU A 23 -57.01 70.29 -64.20
N ALA A 24 -57.22 69.01 -63.89
CA ALA A 24 -57.98 68.08 -64.72
C ALA A 24 -59.00 67.36 -63.81
N SER A 25 -60.25 67.25 -64.25
CA SER A 25 -61.31 66.55 -63.52
C SER A 25 -61.28 65.07 -63.89
N GLU A 26 -60.37 64.32 -63.28
CA GLU A 26 -60.32 62.86 -63.38
C GLU A 26 -60.79 62.24 -62.07
N LEU A 27 -61.57 61.16 -62.16
CA LEU A 27 -61.91 60.32 -61.02
C LEU A 27 -60.61 59.88 -60.34
N THR A 28 -60.32 60.44 -59.16
CA THR A 28 -59.10 60.08 -58.44
C THR A 28 -59.36 58.80 -57.65
N ILE A 29 -59.06 57.65 -58.27
CA ILE A 29 -58.94 56.39 -57.57
C ILE A 29 -57.60 56.43 -56.83
N LEU A 30 -57.61 56.67 -55.52
CA LEU A 30 -56.43 56.56 -54.65
C LEU A 30 -56.39 55.12 -54.12
N PRO A 31 -55.88 54.18 -54.94
CA PRO A 31 -54.48 53.80 -54.82
C PRO A 31 -53.72 53.80 -56.17
N GLU A 32 -52.39 53.71 -56.09
CA GLU A 32 -51.53 53.31 -57.22
C GLU A 32 -52.14 52.13 -57.98
N LYS A 33 -51.85 52.00 -59.29
CA LYS A 33 -52.44 51.05 -60.27
C LYS A 33 -52.63 49.57 -59.85
N SER A 34 -52.16 49.17 -58.67
CA SER A 34 -52.32 47.85 -58.06
C SER A 34 -52.69 47.95 -56.58
N LEU A 35 -53.67 47.16 -56.12
CA LEU A 35 -53.98 46.95 -54.71
C LEU A 35 -53.32 45.65 -54.21
N ARG A 36 -52.54 45.70 -53.13
CA ARG A 36 -51.95 44.52 -52.47
C ARG A 36 -52.80 44.11 -51.26
N ILE A 37 -53.26 42.87 -51.23
CA ILE A 37 -54.03 42.30 -50.12
C ILE A 37 -53.18 41.23 -49.44
N PRO A 38 -52.56 41.51 -48.28
CA PRO A 38 -51.82 40.49 -47.55
C PRO A 38 -52.80 39.45 -46.99
N VAL A 39 -52.55 38.16 -47.25
CA VAL A 39 -53.29 37.06 -46.64
C VAL A 39 -52.36 36.40 -45.61
N PRO A 40 -52.57 36.60 -44.30
CA PRO A 40 -51.69 36.00 -43.29
C PRO A 40 -51.69 34.48 -43.38
N TYR A 41 -50.52 33.85 -43.21
CA TYR A 41 -50.40 32.40 -43.11
C TYR A 41 -51.39 31.83 -42.07
N GLY A 42 -52.02 30.70 -42.40
CA GLY A 42 -53.05 30.07 -41.57
C GLY A 42 -54.46 30.68 -41.68
N LYS A 43 -54.62 31.83 -42.34
CA LYS A 43 -55.94 32.36 -42.70
C LYS A 43 -56.27 32.01 -44.15
N THR A 44 -57.54 31.75 -44.40
CA THR A 44 -58.08 31.50 -45.75
C THR A 44 -58.52 32.79 -46.44
N GLU A 45 -58.46 33.92 -45.75
CA GLU A 45 -59.03 35.18 -46.18
C GLU A 45 -58.18 36.39 -45.83
N GLY A 46 -58.16 37.37 -46.74
CA GLY A 46 -57.63 38.72 -46.54
C GLY A 46 -58.71 39.76 -46.85
N LEU A 47 -58.69 40.89 -46.14
CA LEU A 47 -59.64 41.98 -46.29
C LEU A 47 -58.87 43.30 -46.38
N GLU A 48 -59.15 44.09 -47.42
CA GLU A 48 -58.62 45.45 -47.58
C GLU A 48 -59.72 46.43 -47.99
N GLN A 49 -59.54 47.72 -47.69
CA GLN A 49 -60.50 48.77 -48.01
C GLN A 49 -60.05 49.60 -49.21
N LEU A 50 -60.84 49.60 -50.28
CA LEU A 50 -60.67 50.46 -51.44
C LEU A 50 -61.49 51.75 -51.26
N ARG A 51 -60.83 52.91 -51.18
CA ARG A 51 -61.53 54.20 -51.06
C ARG A 51 -61.77 54.84 -52.42
N LEU A 52 -63.03 55.05 -52.77
CA LEU A 52 -63.46 55.74 -53.99
C LEU A 52 -63.86 57.18 -53.66
N ILE A 53 -63.33 58.17 -54.39
CA ILE A 53 -63.63 59.59 -54.20
C ILE A 53 -64.19 60.15 -55.51
N ASN A 54 -65.32 60.85 -55.45
CA ASN A 54 -65.88 61.58 -56.59
C ASN A 54 -65.50 63.08 -56.50
N PRO A 55 -64.47 63.55 -57.25
CA PRO A 55 -64.07 64.95 -57.24
C PRO A 55 -64.96 65.84 -58.13
N SER A 56 -65.83 65.25 -58.95
CA SER A 56 -66.66 65.99 -59.92
C SER A 56 -67.89 66.62 -59.26
N ALA A 57 -68.36 67.73 -59.82
CA ALA A 57 -69.50 68.49 -59.30
C ALA A 57 -70.88 67.81 -59.50
N GLY A 58 -70.91 66.61 -60.08
CA GLY A 58 -72.14 65.85 -60.37
C GLY A 58 -72.13 64.45 -59.77
N ARG A 59 -73.31 63.84 -59.69
CA ARG A 59 -73.49 62.45 -59.25
C ARG A 59 -72.85 61.48 -60.25
N LEU A 60 -72.09 60.52 -59.75
CA LEU A 60 -71.44 59.49 -60.54
C LEU A 60 -71.95 58.11 -60.12
N ASP A 61 -72.57 57.37 -61.05
CA ASP A 61 -72.94 55.98 -60.83
C ASP A 61 -71.79 55.06 -61.28
N ILE A 62 -71.21 54.34 -60.32
CA ILE A 62 -70.09 53.43 -60.52
C ILE A 62 -70.59 51.98 -60.47
N GLU A 63 -70.12 51.17 -61.41
CA GLU A 63 -70.35 49.72 -61.45
C GLU A 63 -69.03 48.97 -61.26
N ALA A 64 -68.89 48.24 -60.16
CA ALA A 64 -67.68 47.46 -59.84
C ALA A 64 -68.00 45.96 -59.93
N THR A 65 -67.17 45.22 -60.69
CA THR A 65 -67.27 43.76 -60.83
C THR A 65 -65.95 43.09 -60.43
N ALA A 66 -66.02 42.06 -59.59
CA ALA A 66 -64.86 41.27 -59.18
C ALA A 66 -64.63 40.12 -60.17
N GLY A 67 -63.42 40.03 -60.75
CA GLY A 67 -63.02 38.89 -61.60
C GLY A 67 -62.61 37.65 -60.79
N ASP A 68 -62.61 36.47 -61.43
CA ASP A 68 -61.96 35.27 -60.91
C ASP A 68 -60.45 35.55 -60.72
N ILE A 69 -59.89 35.20 -59.55
CA ILE A 69 -58.44 35.28 -59.30
C ILE A 69 -57.80 33.96 -59.75
N GLN A 70 -56.78 34.04 -60.60
CA GLN A 70 -56.05 32.86 -61.09
C GLN A 70 -54.68 32.77 -60.41
N HIS A 71 -54.35 31.59 -59.87
CA HIS A 71 -52.99 31.30 -59.42
C HIS A 71 -52.09 31.04 -60.64
N LEU A 72 -51.20 31.99 -60.93
CA LEU A 72 -50.40 32.04 -62.16
C LEU A 72 -49.60 30.77 -62.49
N PRO A 73 -49.20 29.91 -61.52
CA PRO A 73 -48.58 28.62 -61.86
C PRO A 73 -49.36 27.32 -61.55
N SER A 74 -50.54 27.31 -60.91
CA SER A 74 -51.15 26.03 -60.41
C SER A 74 -52.57 25.69 -60.91
N GLY A 75 -53.21 26.58 -61.67
CA GLY A 75 -54.57 26.35 -62.19
C GLY A 75 -55.68 26.32 -61.13
N ARG A 76 -55.36 26.58 -59.86
CA ARG A 76 -56.35 26.72 -58.77
C ARG A 76 -56.94 28.13 -58.77
N LYS A 77 -58.24 28.22 -58.45
CA LYS A 77 -59.00 29.47 -58.42
C LYS A 77 -59.16 29.96 -56.97
N ALA A 78 -58.88 31.23 -56.72
CA ALA A 78 -59.30 31.93 -55.50
C ALA A 78 -60.54 32.78 -55.83
N ARG A 79 -61.40 33.02 -54.84
CA ARG A 79 -62.61 33.83 -55.03
C ARG A 79 -62.38 35.23 -54.52
N MET A 80 -62.81 36.21 -55.30
CA MET A 80 -62.82 37.62 -54.92
C MET A 80 -64.26 38.10 -54.84
N ALA A 81 -64.60 38.78 -53.76
CA ALA A 81 -65.91 39.38 -53.59
C ALA A 81 -65.80 40.72 -52.86
N PHE A 82 -66.76 41.59 -53.12
CA PHE A 82 -66.99 42.79 -52.32
C PHE A 82 -67.76 42.40 -51.07
N HIS A 83 -67.24 42.78 -49.91
CA HIS A 83 -67.91 42.49 -48.64
C HIS A 83 -68.72 43.70 -48.19
N ARG A 84 -70.06 43.58 -48.20
CA ARG A 84 -70.95 44.64 -47.72
C ARG A 84 -72.05 44.02 -46.85
N SER A 85 -72.15 44.49 -45.60
CA SER A 85 -73.24 44.13 -44.68
C SER A 85 -73.45 42.62 -44.47
N GLY A 86 -72.38 41.83 -44.44
CA GLY A 86 -72.44 40.39 -44.14
C GLY A 86 -72.68 39.46 -45.34
N SER A 87 -72.77 39.99 -46.56
CA SER A 87 -72.85 39.20 -47.79
C SER A 87 -71.69 39.49 -48.74
N ASP A 88 -71.20 38.44 -49.39
CA ASP A 88 -70.18 38.54 -50.44
C ASP A 88 -70.87 38.78 -51.79
N LEU A 89 -70.57 39.92 -52.41
CA LEU A 89 -71.16 40.35 -53.68
C LEU A 89 -70.07 40.35 -54.77
N TYR A 90 -70.33 39.70 -55.89
CA TYR A 90 -69.42 39.73 -57.06
C TYR A 90 -69.57 41.01 -57.90
N PHE A 91 -70.59 41.81 -57.58
CA PHE A 91 -71.01 42.98 -58.32
C PHE A 91 -71.62 44.01 -57.36
N VAL A 92 -71.20 45.27 -57.46
CA VAL A 92 -71.75 46.36 -56.65
C VAL A 92 -71.95 47.60 -57.53
N ARG A 93 -73.14 48.22 -57.45
CA ARG A 93 -73.40 49.56 -57.97
C ARG A 93 -73.41 50.58 -56.84
N ILE A 94 -72.70 51.67 -57.02
CA ILE A 94 -72.55 52.74 -56.02
C ILE A 94 -72.83 54.07 -56.71
N ALA A 95 -73.77 54.83 -56.18
CA ALA A 95 -73.95 56.23 -56.55
C ALA A 95 -73.09 57.09 -55.62
N LEU A 96 -72.15 57.85 -56.17
CA LEU A 96 -71.33 58.81 -55.42
C LEU A 96 -71.79 60.24 -55.71
N GLU A 97 -72.18 60.94 -54.66
CA GLU A 97 -72.46 62.38 -54.75
C GLU A 97 -71.15 63.17 -54.84
N ALA A 98 -71.23 64.37 -55.43
CA ALA A 98 -70.09 65.26 -55.60
C ALA A 98 -69.37 65.54 -54.27
N GLY A 99 -68.04 65.36 -54.24
CA GLY A 99 -67.20 65.58 -53.06
C GLY A 99 -67.31 64.52 -51.96
N THR A 100 -68.00 63.40 -52.21
CA THR A 100 -68.11 62.29 -51.24
C THR A 100 -67.08 61.19 -51.50
N ALA A 101 -66.74 60.46 -50.44
CA ALA A 101 -65.89 59.29 -50.49
C ALA A 101 -66.63 58.07 -49.93
N THR A 102 -66.46 56.90 -50.54
CA THR A 102 -67.00 55.63 -50.03
C THR A 102 -65.91 54.57 -49.99
N ASP A 103 -65.82 53.85 -48.89
CA ASP A 103 -64.91 52.71 -48.74
C ASP A 103 -65.60 51.41 -49.15
N LEU A 104 -64.94 50.64 -50.00
CA LEU A 104 -65.39 49.35 -50.52
C LEU A 104 -64.44 48.26 -50.01
N ALA A 105 -64.93 47.41 -49.11
CA ALA A 105 -64.13 46.31 -48.60
C ALA A 105 -64.02 45.19 -49.64
N VAL A 106 -62.80 44.85 -50.06
CA VAL A 106 -62.50 43.74 -50.96
C VAL A 106 -62.02 42.56 -50.12
N ARG A 107 -62.72 41.44 -50.22
CA ARG A 107 -62.38 40.18 -49.54
C ARG A 107 -61.88 39.18 -50.58
N VAL A 108 -60.71 38.62 -50.31
CA VAL A 108 -60.18 37.47 -51.06
C VAL A 108 -60.35 36.25 -50.17
N SER A 109 -61.01 35.21 -50.67
CA SER A 109 -61.28 33.96 -49.93
C SER A 109 -60.81 32.73 -50.72
N ASP A 110 -60.75 31.59 -50.02
CA ASP A 110 -60.31 30.29 -50.54
C ASP A 110 -58.82 30.22 -50.98
N VAL A 111 -57.95 31.00 -50.33
CA VAL A 111 -56.50 31.04 -50.62
C VAL A 111 -55.77 29.86 -49.95
N SER A 112 -55.87 28.69 -50.58
CA SER A 112 -55.33 27.44 -50.02
C SER A 112 -53.81 27.29 -50.13
N VAL A 113 -53.17 27.90 -51.14
CA VAL A 113 -51.73 27.71 -51.45
C VAL A 113 -50.95 29.00 -51.17
N PRO A 114 -49.73 28.95 -50.60
CA PRO A 114 -48.84 30.11 -50.51
C PRO A 114 -48.39 30.57 -51.90
N GLY A 115 -48.38 31.87 -52.15
CA GLY A 115 -47.92 32.45 -53.41
C GLY A 115 -48.63 33.77 -53.78
N PRO A 116 -48.13 34.47 -54.80
CA PRO A 116 -48.79 35.65 -55.36
C PRO A 116 -49.98 35.21 -56.21
N PHE A 117 -51.15 35.73 -55.86
CA PHE A 117 -52.37 35.63 -56.64
C PHE A 117 -52.60 36.96 -57.32
N SER A 118 -52.91 36.97 -58.62
CA SER A 118 -53.34 38.20 -59.30
C SER A 118 -54.76 38.06 -59.85
N GLY A 119 -55.51 39.14 -59.74
CA GLY A 119 -56.83 39.31 -60.33
C GLY A 119 -57.07 40.77 -60.68
N PHE A 120 -58.23 41.09 -61.21
CA PHE A 120 -58.58 42.47 -61.55
C PHE A 120 -59.98 42.80 -61.04
N ILE A 121 -60.13 44.02 -60.50
CA ILE A 121 -61.43 44.64 -60.30
C ILE A 121 -61.66 45.62 -61.45
N ARG A 122 -62.74 45.39 -62.21
CA ARG A 122 -63.16 46.31 -63.26
C ARG A 122 -64.18 47.29 -62.69
N ILE A 123 -63.86 48.58 -62.76
CA ILE A 123 -64.69 49.70 -62.32
C ILE A 123 -65.15 50.45 -63.58
N ARG A 124 -66.45 50.47 -63.85
CA ARG A 124 -67.03 51.23 -64.96
C ARG A 124 -67.74 52.47 -64.45
N THR A 125 -67.43 53.60 -65.08
CA THR A 125 -68.23 54.83 -65.03
C THR A 125 -69.02 54.94 -66.34
N PRO A 126 -69.95 55.90 -66.47
CA PRO A 126 -70.66 56.13 -67.74
C PRO A 126 -69.72 56.48 -68.91
N GLU A 127 -68.54 57.03 -68.61
CA GLU A 127 -67.62 57.59 -69.61
C GLU A 127 -66.39 56.70 -69.84
N GLU A 128 -65.92 55.97 -68.82
CA GLU A 128 -64.66 55.20 -68.87
C GLU A 128 -64.73 53.89 -68.07
N ALA A 129 -63.77 53.00 -68.32
CA ALA A 129 -63.59 51.77 -67.54
C ALA A 129 -62.14 51.65 -67.07
N TYR A 130 -61.97 51.34 -65.78
CA TYR A 130 -60.66 51.15 -65.14
C TYR A 130 -60.53 49.70 -64.66
N ASP A 131 -59.41 49.06 -64.97
CA ASP A 131 -59.04 47.75 -64.42
C ASP A 131 -57.99 47.96 -63.33
N LEU A 132 -58.33 47.64 -62.08
CA LEU A 132 -57.43 47.68 -60.95
C LEU A 132 -56.88 46.28 -60.70
N GLU A 133 -55.57 46.10 -60.83
CA GLU A 133 -54.92 44.83 -60.51
C GLU A 133 -54.93 44.61 -58.99
N ILE A 134 -55.36 43.44 -58.56
CA ILE A 134 -55.28 43.00 -57.17
C ILE A 134 -54.27 41.89 -57.09
N THR A 135 -53.25 42.10 -56.26
CA THR A 135 -52.29 41.09 -55.90
C THR A 135 -52.54 40.66 -54.46
N ALA A 136 -52.82 39.38 -54.24
CA ALA A 136 -52.91 38.82 -52.90
C ALA A 136 -51.68 37.95 -52.66
N ASP A 137 -50.90 38.28 -51.65
CA ASP A 137 -49.71 37.51 -51.27
C ASP A 137 -50.02 36.76 -49.97
N LYS A 138 -50.14 35.43 -50.06
CA LYS A 138 -50.18 34.62 -48.85
C LYS A 138 -48.76 34.53 -48.30
N THR A 139 -48.52 35.13 -47.14
CA THR A 139 -47.19 35.15 -46.54
C THR A 139 -46.72 33.72 -46.27
N PRO A 140 -45.45 33.38 -46.55
CA PRO A 140 -44.92 32.09 -46.15
C PRO A 140 -44.98 31.98 -44.63
N PRO A 141 -45.12 30.76 -44.09
CA PRO A 141 -45.06 30.59 -42.66
C PRO A 141 -43.70 31.07 -42.14
N PRO A 142 -43.63 31.65 -40.93
CA PRO A 142 -42.35 32.01 -40.32
C PRO A 142 -41.41 30.78 -40.27
N PRO A 143 -40.08 30.93 -40.37
CA PRO A 143 -39.17 29.79 -40.30
C PRO A 143 -39.26 29.08 -38.95
N ILE A 144 -38.83 27.82 -38.89
CA ILE A 144 -38.78 27.09 -37.62
C ILE A 144 -37.50 27.54 -36.92
N GLU A 145 -37.66 28.00 -35.69
CA GLU A 145 -36.55 28.49 -34.92
C GLU A 145 -35.85 27.34 -34.21
N LEU A 146 -34.52 27.33 -34.31
CA LEU A 146 -33.68 26.39 -33.60
C LEU A 146 -33.10 27.13 -32.39
N VAL A 147 -33.68 26.88 -31.22
CA VAL A 147 -33.45 27.69 -30.00
C VAL A 147 -31.99 27.65 -29.53
N ASP A 148 -31.30 26.54 -29.78
CA ASP A 148 -29.89 26.35 -29.40
C ASP A 148 -28.90 26.91 -30.44
N SER A 149 -29.40 27.49 -31.54
CA SER A 149 -28.55 28.06 -32.60
C SER A 149 -28.04 29.44 -32.22
N ARG A 150 -26.78 29.72 -32.57
CA ARG A 150 -26.24 31.08 -32.66
C ARG A 150 -25.83 31.33 -34.11
N ASP A 151 -26.41 32.36 -34.73
CA ASP A 151 -26.11 32.75 -36.10
C ASP A 151 -26.29 31.62 -37.15
N GLY A 152 -27.28 30.73 -36.95
CA GLY A 152 -27.52 29.60 -37.85
C GLY A 152 -26.58 28.40 -37.65
N ARG A 153 -25.70 28.45 -36.65
CA ARG A 153 -24.77 27.37 -36.27
C ARG A 153 -25.13 26.75 -34.93
N ILE A 154 -24.98 25.44 -34.81
CA ILE A 154 -25.04 24.68 -33.54
C ILE A 154 -23.65 24.12 -33.27
N ASP A 155 -23.07 24.43 -32.13
CA ASP A 155 -21.84 23.78 -31.68
C ASP A 155 -22.16 22.78 -30.56
N LEU A 156 -21.96 21.50 -30.86
CA LEU A 156 -22.14 20.39 -29.94
C LEU A 156 -20.78 19.94 -29.39
N ALA A 157 -20.66 19.84 -28.06
CA ALA A 157 -19.47 19.32 -27.41
C ALA A 157 -19.75 17.92 -26.88
N ALA A 158 -19.00 16.91 -27.35
CA ALA A 158 -19.03 15.60 -26.74
C ALA A 158 -18.31 15.69 -25.38
N GLY A 159 -19.00 15.36 -24.29
CA GLY A 159 -18.48 15.35 -22.93
C GLY A 159 -17.86 14.00 -22.51
N SER A 160 -17.99 12.97 -23.32
CA SER A 160 -17.26 11.70 -23.18
C SER A 160 -17.09 11.03 -24.56
N PRO A 161 -16.15 10.07 -24.72
CA PRO A 161 -16.03 9.29 -25.96
C PRO A 161 -17.26 8.40 -26.25
N GLU A 162 -18.06 8.12 -25.21
CA GLU A 162 -19.31 7.35 -25.31
C GLU A 162 -20.52 8.26 -25.59
N GLN A 163 -20.39 9.58 -25.37
CA GLN A 163 -21.46 10.52 -25.63
C GLN A 163 -21.58 10.77 -27.13
N SER A 164 -22.50 10.05 -27.75
CA SER A 164 -22.87 10.24 -29.15
C SER A 164 -24.26 10.84 -29.35
N SER A 165 -24.94 11.18 -28.26
CA SER A 165 -26.29 11.75 -28.27
C SER A 165 -26.30 13.21 -27.82
N PHE A 166 -26.96 14.06 -28.59
CA PHE A 166 -27.08 15.50 -28.33
C PHE A 166 -28.53 15.94 -28.39
N SER A 167 -28.93 16.83 -27.48
CA SER A 167 -30.28 17.37 -27.46
C SER A 167 -30.29 18.73 -28.14
N ILE A 168 -31.21 18.93 -29.10
CA ILE A 168 -31.52 20.23 -29.72
C ILE A 168 -32.99 20.58 -29.50
N LYS A 169 -33.35 21.87 -29.47
CA LYS A 169 -34.72 22.34 -29.29
C LYS A 169 -35.21 23.11 -30.52
N LEU A 170 -36.28 22.61 -31.14
CA LEU A 170 -37.00 23.30 -32.21
C LEU A 170 -38.18 24.08 -31.64
N HIS A 171 -38.47 25.23 -32.22
CA HIS A 171 -39.62 26.07 -31.87
C HIS A 171 -40.38 26.46 -33.15
N ASN A 172 -41.68 26.21 -33.15
CA ASN A 172 -42.57 26.70 -34.20
C ASN A 172 -43.16 28.03 -33.73
N PRO A 173 -42.75 29.18 -34.30
CA PRO A 173 -43.16 30.48 -33.81
C PRO A 173 -44.67 30.72 -33.99
N GLU A 174 -45.18 31.73 -33.29
CA GLU A 174 -46.56 32.19 -33.48
C GLU A 174 -46.80 32.60 -34.95
N GLY A 175 -47.99 32.29 -35.48
CA GLY A 175 -48.31 32.45 -36.90
C GLY A 175 -47.83 31.30 -37.80
N GLY A 176 -47.10 30.32 -37.27
CA GLY A 176 -46.61 29.16 -38.01
C GLY A 176 -47.62 28.07 -38.34
N GLY A 177 -48.83 28.11 -37.76
CA GLY A 177 -49.81 27.03 -37.84
C GLY A 177 -49.30 25.70 -37.26
N ILE A 178 -50.09 24.62 -37.39
CA ILE A 178 -49.61 23.26 -37.10
C ILE A 178 -48.72 22.83 -38.27
N ARG A 179 -47.52 22.30 -38.00
CA ARG A 179 -46.58 21.84 -39.03
C ARG A 179 -46.17 20.41 -38.82
N GLU A 180 -45.84 19.77 -39.93
CA GLU A 180 -45.37 18.39 -39.93
C GLU A 180 -44.03 18.36 -40.60
N ILE A 181 -42.99 18.08 -39.82
CA ILE A 181 -41.61 18.22 -40.27
C ILE A 181 -40.87 16.89 -40.29
N PHE A 182 -39.88 16.84 -41.16
CA PHE A 182 -38.86 15.79 -41.20
C PHE A 182 -37.49 16.42 -40.94
N VAL A 183 -36.70 15.79 -40.07
CA VAL A 183 -35.39 16.33 -39.65
C VAL A 183 -34.31 15.30 -39.98
N GLU A 184 -33.30 15.73 -40.70
CA GLU A 184 -32.13 14.93 -41.06
C GLU A 184 -30.86 15.67 -40.63
N ALA A 185 -29.91 14.97 -40.02
CA ALA A 185 -28.62 15.54 -39.65
C ALA A 185 -27.50 14.70 -40.22
N SER A 186 -26.53 15.33 -40.86
CA SER A 186 -25.34 14.67 -41.39
C SER A 186 -24.08 15.44 -41.02
N LEU A 187 -23.01 14.74 -40.68
CA LEU A 187 -21.70 15.28 -40.32
C LEU A 187 -20.62 14.77 -41.25
N VAL A 188 -19.65 15.62 -41.57
CA VAL A 188 -18.42 15.27 -42.31
C VAL A 188 -17.24 15.52 -41.39
N LEU A 189 -16.33 14.55 -41.30
CA LEU A 189 -15.07 14.75 -40.59
C LEU A 189 -14.17 15.67 -41.41
N ASN A 190 -13.74 16.80 -40.84
CA ASN A 190 -12.87 17.75 -41.55
C ASN A 190 -11.65 17.03 -42.16
N GLY A 191 -11.60 16.98 -43.51
CA GLY A 191 -10.49 16.39 -44.27
C GLY A 191 -10.58 14.89 -44.54
N GLN A 192 -11.67 14.18 -44.20
CA GLN A 192 -11.86 12.77 -44.57
C GLN A 192 -13.20 12.50 -45.28
N PRO A 193 -13.22 11.68 -46.34
CA PRO A 193 -14.46 11.23 -46.95
C PRO A 193 -15.18 10.25 -46.00
N GLY A 194 -16.33 10.67 -45.49
CA GLY A 194 -17.20 9.86 -44.64
C GLY A 194 -18.36 10.69 -44.10
N LEU A 195 -19.59 10.34 -44.48
CA LEU A 195 -20.80 10.97 -43.99
C LEU A 195 -21.28 10.19 -42.75
N LEU A 196 -21.38 10.87 -41.61
CA LEU A 196 -22.01 10.34 -40.41
C LEU A 196 -23.44 10.90 -40.32
N SER A 197 -24.43 10.08 -40.64
CA SER A 197 -25.84 10.46 -40.43
C SER A 197 -26.22 10.28 -38.97
N ALA A 198 -26.98 11.23 -38.42
CA ALA A 198 -27.55 11.11 -37.08
C ALA A 198 -28.90 10.41 -37.14
N LEU A 199 -29.13 9.54 -36.17
CA LEU A 199 -30.45 9.03 -35.85
C LEU A 199 -31.20 10.09 -35.01
N VAL A 200 -32.29 10.64 -35.53
CA VAL A 200 -33.04 11.74 -34.87
C VAL A 200 -34.22 11.19 -34.09
N SER A 201 -34.24 11.28 -32.77
CA SER A 201 -35.35 10.83 -31.92
C SER A 201 -36.23 11.99 -31.43
N PRO A 202 -37.57 11.94 -31.56
CA PRO A 202 -38.35 10.85 -32.17
C PRO A 202 -38.12 10.71 -33.68
N HIS A 203 -38.08 9.47 -34.17
CA HIS A 203 -37.83 9.16 -35.59
C HIS A 203 -39.03 9.51 -36.47
N GLY A 204 -38.77 10.05 -37.67
CA GLY A 204 -39.78 10.25 -38.71
C GLY A 204 -40.50 11.60 -38.62
N ARG A 205 -41.82 11.57 -38.80
CA ARG A 205 -42.70 12.74 -38.90
C ARG A 205 -42.92 13.37 -37.52
N ILE A 206 -42.55 14.64 -37.38
CA ILE A 206 -42.68 15.40 -36.13
C ILE A 206 -43.76 16.47 -36.34
N VAL A 207 -44.86 16.38 -35.59
CA VAL A 207 -45.93 17.39 -35.62
C VAL A 207 -45.64 18.47 -34.59
N LEU A 208 -45.48 19.74 -34.98
CA LEU A 208 -45.29 20.89 -34.09
C LEU A 208 -46.52 21.79 -34.13
N GLU A 209 -47.15 22.01 -32.98
CA GLU A 209 -48.23 22.99 -32.84
C GLU A 209 -47.67 24.42 -32.89
N GLN A 210 -48.54 25.40 -33.15
CA GLN A 210 -48.16 26.82 -33.13
C GLN A 210 -47.71 27.23 -31.72
N GLY A 211 -46.55 27.87 -31.61
CA GLY A 211 -45.94 28.25 -30.34
C GLY A 211 -45.27 27.08 -29.59
N GLU A 212 -45.37 25.84 -30.10
CA GLU A 212 -44.76 24.69 -29.45
C GLU A 212 -43.24 24.75 -29.56
N SER A 213 -42.56 24.29 -28.51
CA SER A 213 -41.16 23.91 -28.58
C SER A 213 -40.99 22.43 -28.31
N ARG A 214 -40.25 21.72 -29.17
CA ARG A 214 -39.98 20.29 -29.01
C ARG A 214 -38.49 20.00 -29.01
N ARG A 215 -38.08 19.12 -28.11
CA ARG A 215 -36.70 18.67 -27.97
C ARG A 215 -36.47 17.42 -28.82
N LEU A 216 -35.42 17.43 -29.64
CA LEU A 216 -34.98 16.28 -30.44
C LEU A 216 -33.63 15.80 -29.94
N THR A 217 -33.40 14.49 -29.99
CA THR A 217 -32.11 13.89 -29.68
C THR A 217 -31.45 13.39 -30.97
N LEU A 218 -30.27 13.91 -31.29
CA LEU A 218 -29.44 13.48 -32.40
C LEU A 218 -28.43 12.45 -31.88
N THR A 219 -28.50 11.21 -32.33
CA THR A 219 -27.58 10.13 -31.94
C THR A 219 -26.71 9.72 -33.12
N PHE A 220 -25.39 9.76 -32.96
CA PHE A 220 -24.43 9.32 -33.98
C PHE A 220 -23.84 7.94 -33.61
N ASP A 221 -23.56 7.09 -34.60
CA ASP A 221 -23.14 5.70 -34.33
C ASP A 221 -21.75 5.57 -33.69
N ARG A 222 -20.86 6.57 -33.82
CA ARG A 222 -19.58 6.73 -33.11
C ARG A 222 -18.88 8.01 -33.54
N ILE A 223 -18.62 8.92 -32.61
CA ILE A 223 -17.89 10.17 -32.89
C ILE A 223 -16.43 9.96 -32.49
N ARG A 224 -15.57 9.73 -33.49
CA ARG A 224 -14.11 9.65 -33.25
C ARG A 224 -13.55 11.02 -32.89
N LYS A 225 -12.33 11.09 -32.34
CA LYS A 225 -11.66 12.37 -32.09
C LYS A 225 -11.59 13.21 -33.37
N GLY A 226 -11.97 14.48 -33.28
CA GLY A 226 -11.94 15.38 -34.42
C GLY A 226 -12.90 16.55 -34.26
N SER A 227 -12.84 17.44 -35.24
CA SER A 227 -13.87 18.46 -35.48
C SER A 227 -14.69 18.00 -36.68
N TYR A 228 -15.98 17.82 -36.46
CA TYR A 228 -16.93 17.50 -37.51
C TYR A 228 -17.71 18.76 -37.84
N GLU A 229 -17.96 18.98 -39.12
CA GLU A 229 -18.87 20.01 -39.60
C GLU A 229 -19.89 19.36 -40.53
N GLY A 230 -21.13 19.80 -40.44
CA GLY A 230 -22.23 19.17 -41.17
C GLY A 230 -23.47 20.04 -41.21
N ILE A 231 -24.57 19.44 -41.69
CA ILE A 231 -25.81 20.15 -41.96
C ILE A 231 -26.97 19.43 -41.26
N LEU A 232 -27.77 20.19 -40.50
CA LEU A 232 -29.10 19.82 -40.02
C LEU A 232 -30.12 20.36 -41.02
N SER A 233 -30.86 19.48 -41.68
CA SER A 233 -31.93 19.86 -42.60
C SER A 233 -33.30 19.61 -41.95
N ILE A 234 -34.17 20.62 -42.00
CA ILE A 234 -35.56 20.56 -41.56
C ILE A 234 -36.43 20.79 -42.79
N GLN A 235 -37.23 19.80 -43.16
CA GLN A 235 -38.17 19.86 -44.27
C GLN A 235 -39.60 19.93 -43.74
N ASP A 236 -40.36 20.94 -44.16
CA ASP A 236 -41.80 20.98 -43.93
C ASP A 236 -42.52 20.05 -44.92
N LEU A 237 -43.21 19.05 -44.41
CA LEU A 237 -43.92 18.05 -45.22
C LEU A 237 -45.25 18.55 -45.78
N GLN A 238 -45.80 19.62 -45.19
CA GLN A 238 -47.01 20.28 -45.71
C GLN A 238 -46.67 21.31 -46.78
N ASN A 239 -45.44 21.86 -46.74
CA ASN A 239 -44.90 22.83 -47.69
C ASN A 239 -43.53 22.34 -48.20
N ASP A 240 -43.54 21.42 -49.17
CA ASP A 240 -42.36 20.76 -49.76
C ASP A 240 -41.22 21.68 -50.19
N HIS A 241 -41.52 22.93 -50.54
CA HIS A 241 -40.59 23.98 -50.93
C HIS A 241 -39.91 24.69 -49.74
N ILE A 242 -40.36 24.46 -48.51
CA ILE A 242 -39.77 25.02 -47.29
C ILE A 242 -38.79 24.03 -46.69
N ARG A 243 -37.53 24.18 -47.06
CA ARG A 243 -36.39 23.45 -46.49
C ARG A 243 -35.46 24.43 -45.79
N GLN A 244 -35.17 24.18 -44.53
CA GLN A 244 -34.25 24.98 -43.72
C GLN A 244 -33.00 24.16 -43.40
N GLU A 245 -31.83 24.77 -43.51
CA GLU A 245 -30.55 24.13 -43.26
C GLU A 245 -29.76 24.92 -42.22
N PHE A 246 -29.22 24.21 -41.22
CA PHE A 246 -28.40 24.77 -40.16
C PHE A 246 -27.05 24.07 -40.13
N MET A 247 -25.98 24.82 -39.86
CA MET A 247 -24.64 24.25 -39.72
C MET A 247 -24.49 23.59 -38.35
N ILE A 248 -24.04 22.33 -38.29
CA ILE A 248 -23.69 21.66 -37.03
C ILE A 248 -22.18 21.46 -36.96
N GLY A 249 -21.55 21.98 -35.91
CA GLY A 249 -20.19 21.66 -35.52
C GLY A 249 -20.18 20.69 -34.34
N VAL A 250 -19.44 19.59 -34.41
CA VAL A 250 -19.21 18.70 -33.26
C VAL A 250 -17.73 18.64 -32.93
N LYS A 251 -17.36 19.06 -31.72
CA LYS A 251 -15.98 18.94 -31.21
C LYS A 251 -15.89 17.79 -30.22
N SER A 252 -15.05 16.80 -30.53
CA SER A 252 -14.70 15.71 -29.62
C SER A 252 -13.26 15.89 -29.11
N PRO A 253 -13.07 16.38 -27.86
CA PRO A 253 -11.73 16.69 -27.32
C PRO A 253 -10.94 15.44 -26.87
N PHE A 254 -11.55 14.25 -26.87
CA PHE A 254 -10.94 13.07 -26.28
C PHE A 254 -9.79 12.53 -27.12
N MET A 255 -8.58 12.69 -26.58
CA MET A 255 -7.38 12.00 -27.05
C MET A 255 -7.39 10.57 -26.49
N SER A 256 -7.45 9.56 -27.37
CA SER A 256 -7.35 8.18 -26.89
C SER A 256 -5.95 7.95 -26.31
N TRP A 257 -5.85 7.15 -25.23
CA TRP A 257 -4.56 6.76 -24.65
C TRP A 257 -3.64 6.08 -25.67
N CYS A 258 -4.21 5.42 -26.69
CA CYS A 258 -3.45 4.80 -27.77
C CYS A 258 -2.81 5.84 -28.71
N ASP A 259 -3.48 6.96 -28.99
CA ASP A 259 -2.91 8.05 -29.79
C ASP A 259 -1.83 8.82 -29.04
N LEU A 260 -1.96 8.88 -27.71
CA LEU A 260 -0.91 9.38 -26.83
C LEU A 260 0.35 8.50 -26.97
N LEU A 261 0.21 7.18 -26.89
CA LEU A 261 1.33 6.24 -27.00
C LEU A 261 1.98 6.17 -28.40
N ASN A 262 1.25 6.53 -29.46
CA ASN A 262 1.75 6.38 -30.84
C ASN A 262 2.55 7.59 -31.36
N SER A 263 2.62 8.69 -30.60
CA SER A 263 3.43 9.84 -30.98
C SER A 263 4.93 9.56 -30.79
N ARG A 264 5.79 10.00 -31.73
CA ARG A 264 7.25 9.79 -31.68
C ARG A 264 7.86 10.16 -30.33
N ASN A 265 7.35 11.19 -29.67
CA ASN A 265 7.84 11.68 -28.38
C ASN A 265 7.53 10.71 -27.23
N HIS A 266 6.44 9.95 -27.30
CA HIS A 266 6.07 9.00 -26.24
C HIS A 266 6.89 7.72 -26.28
N LYS A 267 7.39 7.32 -27.47
CA LYS A 267 8.36 6.20 -27.55
C LYS A 267 9.64 6.55 -26.80
N VAL A 268 10.12 7.80 -26.92
CA VAL A 268 11.29 8.29 -26.18
C VAL A 268 11.00 8.35 -24.68
N ILE A 269 9.86 8.92 -24.26
CA ILE A 269 9.46 8.98 -22.84
C ILE A 269 9.31 7.57 -22.26
N ALA A 270 8.69 6.65 -22.97
CA ALA A 270 8.56 5.25 -22.55
C ALA A 270 9.92 4.59 -22.41
N LEU A 271 10.86 4.81 -23.32
CA LEU A 271 12.23 4.27 -23.24
C LEU A 271 13.00 4.85 -22.05
N VAL A 272 12.87 6.16 -21.80
CA VAL A 272 13.47 6.82 -20.63
C VAL A 272 12.87 6.28 -19.34
N PHE A 273 11.55 6.11 -19.27
CA PHE A 273 10.87 5.55 -18.11
C PHE A 273 11.26 4.09 -17.88
N LEU A 274 11.34 3.29 -18.95
CA LEU A 274 11.75 1.89 -18.87
C LEU A 274 13.21 1.76 -18.42
N GLY A 275 14.10 2.64 -18.88
CA GLY A 275 15.49 2.63 -18.43
C GLY A 275 15.67 3.19 -17.03
N ALA A 276 14.86 4.16 -16.59
CA ALA A 276 14.81 4.60 -15.19
C ALA A 276 14.33 3.48 -14.25
N ILE A 277 13.26 2.78 -14.63
CA ILE A 277 12.77 1.59 -13.90
C ILE A 277 13.84 0.49 -13.89
N SER A 278 14.46 0.22 -15.03
CA SER A 278 15.51 -0.81 -15.14
C SER A 278 16.72 -0.46 -14.28
N SER A 279 17.13 0.82 -14.27
CA SER A 279 18.20 1.30 -13.40
C SER A 279 17.84 1.13 -11.92
N LEU A 280 16.61 1.50 -11.52
CA LEU A 280 16.15 1.33 -10.14
C LEU A 280 16.05 -0.15 -9.73
N LEU A 281 15.61 -1.03 -10.64
CA LEU A 281 15.56 -2.47 -10.43
C LEU A 281 16.97 -3.08 -10.25
N LEU A 282 17.90 -2.74 -11.15
CA LEU A 282 19.25 -3.29 -11.17
C LEU A 282 20.13 -2.74 -10.03
N THR A 283 20.03 -1.46 -9.71
CA THR A 283 20.93 -0.82 -8.74
C THR A 283 20.45 -0.91 -7.29
N ARG A 284 19.14 -0.96 -7.06
CA ARG A 284 18.58 -0.98 -5.70
C ARG A 284 17.88 -2.27 -5.34
N LEU A 285 16.91 -2.70 -6.15
CA LEU A 285 16.04 -3.82 -5.78
C LEU A 285 16.76 -5.16 -5.83
N LEU A 286 17.53 -5.43 -6.89
CA LEU A 286 18.23 -6.70 -7.07
C LEU A 286 19.32 -6.96 -6.02
N PRO A 287 20.22 -6.01 -5.68
CA PRO A 287 21.22 -6.23 -4.64
C PRO A 287 20.60 -6.51 -3.27
N VAL A 288 19.53 -5.77 -2.94
CA VAL A 288 18.81 -5.95 -1.66
C VAL A 288 18.07 -7.28 -1.62
N ALA A 289 17.40 -7.67 -2.71
CA ALA A 289 16.73 -8.98 -2.80
C ALA A 289 17.72 -10.15 -2.74
N SER A 290 18.86 -10.02 -3.43
CA SER A 290 19.95 -11.01 -3.40
C SER A 290 20.53 -11.17 -1.99
N ARG A 291 20.88 -10.06 -1.32
CA ARG A 291 21.37 -10.09 0.07
C ARG A 291 20.35 -10.68 1.03
N ARG A 292 19.06 -10.34 0.92
CA ARG A 292 18.00 -10.95 1.75
C ARG A 292 17.93 -12.46 1.60
N LYS A 293 18.11 -12.96 0.38
CA LYS A 293 18.13 -14.39 0.11
C LYS A 293 19.33 -15.06 0.78
N VAL A 294 20.53 -14.51 0.61
CA VAL A 294 21.76 -15.01 1.26
C VAL A 294 21.61 -15.01 2.78
N ASN A 295 21.07 -13.93 3.37
CA ASN A 295 20.90 -13.83 4.81
C ASN A 295 19.87 -14.83 5.32
N ARG A 296 18.81 -15.10 4.55
CA ARG A 296 17.82 -16.13 4.89
C ARG A 296 18.42 -17.53 4.87
N GLU A 297 19.25 -17.84 3.90
CA GLU A 297 19.97 -19.13 3.83
C GLU A 297 20.92 -19.29 5.04
N LYS A 298 21.68 -18.24 5.38
CA LYS A 298 22.54 -18.20 6.58
C LYS A 298 21.75 -18.37 7.88
N ILE A 299 20.61 -17.68 8.02
CA ILE A 299 19.72 -17.82 9.19
C ILE A 299 19.25 -19.26 9.36
N LEU A 300 18.90 -19.95 8.28
CA LEU A 300 18.46 -21.35 8.35
C LEU A 300 19.61 -22.28 8.77
N ASP A 301 20.80 -22.12 8.19
CA ASP A 301 21.98 -22.91 8.56
C ASP A 301 22.37 -22.71 10.04
N LEU A 302 22.47 -21.45 10.48
CA LEU A 302 22.80 -21.14 11.87
C LEU A 302 21.73 -21.65 12.85
N ARG A 303 20.44 -21.62 12.48
CA ARG A 303 19.36 -22.17 13.29
C ARG A 303 19.52 -23.68 13.49
N ASP A 304 19.91 -24.40 12.45
CA ASP A 304 20.15 -25.85 12.55
C ASP A 304 21.43 -26.16 13.34
N ARG A 305 22.49 -25.35 13.22
CA ARG A 305 23.68 -25.44 14.10
C ARG A 305 23.31 -25.21 15.58
N ILE A 306 22.52 -24.17 15.89
CA ILE A 306 22.05 -23.87 17.25
C ILE A 306 21.19 -25.01 17.82
N ARG A 307 20.37 -25.67 16.99
CA ARG A 307 19.56 -26.83 17.41
C ARG A 307 20.41 -28.07 17.75
N ARG A 308 21.59 -28.20 17.17
CA ARG A 308 22.53 -29.30 17.45
C ARG A 308 23.34 -29.11 18.73
N LEU A 309 23.30 -27.92 19.35
CA LEU A 309 23.92 -27.70 20.65
C LEU A 309 23.27 -28.61 21.70
N THR A 310 24.08 -29.17 22.59
CA THR A 310 23.63 -30.17 23.57
C THR A 310 22.73 -29.56 24.65
N ALA A 311 21.93 -30.38 25.35
CA ALA A 311 20.98 -29.93 26.38
C ALA A 311 21.65 -29.17 27.55
N TYR A 312 22.94 -29.45 27.82
CA TYR A 312 23.72 -28.71 28.83
C TYR A 312 23.98 -27.24 28.45
N GLU A 313 23.74 -26.88 27.19
CA GLU A 313 24.03 -25.56 26.62
C GLU A 313 22.79 -24.68 26.49
N LEU A 314 21.71 -25.02 27.19
CA LEU A 314 20.39 -24.37 27.04
C LEU A 314 20.44 -22.83 27.13
N LYS A 315 21.32 -22.28 27.97
CA LYS A 315 21.50 -20.81 28.10
C LYS A 315 22.07 -20.19 26.83
N LEU A 316 23.09 -20.82 26.24
CA LEU A 316 23.74 -20.33 25.02
C LEU A 316 22.80 -20.51 23.82
N GLN A 317 22.14 -21.66 23.75
CA GLN A 317 21.11 -21.94 22.76
C GLN A 317 19.98 -20.90 22.79
N HIS A 318 19.50 -20.54 23.98
CA HIS A 318 18.47 -19.51 24.15
C HIS A 318 18.99 -18.13 23.68
N LYS A 319 20.20 -17.74 24.09
CA LYS A 319 20.82 -16.47 23.67
C LYS A 319 20.91 -16.36 22.15
N PHE A 320 21.45 -17.38 21.47
CA PHE A 320 21.55 -17.35 20.00
C PHE A 320 20.19 -17.45 19.31
N THR A 321 19.22 -18.16 19.91
CA THR A 321 17.85 -18.20 19.39
C THR A 321 17.19 -16.81 19.42
N VAL A 322 17.46 -15.99 20.44
CA VAL A 322 16.96 -14.62 20.50
C VAL A 322 17.61 -13.75 19.42
N GLU A 323 18.94 -13.80 19.28
CA GLU A 323 19.65 -13.00 18.27
C GLU A 323 19.31 -13.42 16.84
N ILE A 324 19.13 -14.73 16.58
CA ILE A 324 18.76 -15.20 15.24
C ILE A 324 17.32 -14.79 14.88
N ASN A 325 16.40 -14.77 15.85
CA ASN A 325 15.03 -14.30 15.64
C ASN A 325 15.01 -12.77 15.40
N LYS A 326 15.91 -12.03 16.03
CA LYS A 326 16.10 -10.59 15.77
C LYS A 326 16.65 -10.35 14.36
N ALA A 327 17.65 -11.12 13.93
CA ALA A 327 18.17 -11.08 12.56
C ALA A 327 17.09 -11.43 11.52
N GLU A 328 16.27 -12.45 11.78
CA GLU A 328 15.14 -12.85 10.92
C GLU A 328 14.09 -11.74 10.83
N ALA A 329 13.68 -11.16 11.97
CA ALA A 329 12.73 -10.05 12.00
C ALA A 329 13.25 -8.82 11.23
N LEU A 330 14.53 -8.47 11.39
CA LEU A 330 15.15 -7.37 10.64
C LEU A 330 15.21 -7.67 9.13
N ASN A 331 15.55 -8.91 8.74
CA ASN A 331 15.60 -9.33 7.35
C ASN A 331 14.21 -9.34 6.69
N ASP A 332 13.16 -9.71 7.44
CA ASP A 332 11.79 -9.79 6.94
C ASP A 332 11.12 -8.41 6.82
N VAL A 333 11.33 -7.53 7.81
CA VAL A 333 10.77 -6.16 7.82
C VAL A 333 11.48 -5.25 6.81
N THR A 334 12.69 -5.58 6.37
CA THR A 334 13.45 -4.75 5.43
C THR A 334 12.84 -4.78 4.03
N LYS A 335 12.09 -3.71 3.73
CA LYS A 335 11.50 -3.46 2.41
C LYS A 335 12.59 -3.10 1.40
N PRO A 336 12.58 -3.66 0.18
CA PRO A 336 13.70 -3.54 -0.74
C PRO A 336 13.91 -2.13 -1.32
N TYR A 337 12.92 -1.24 -1.13
CA TYR A 337 12.92 0.12 -1.67
C TYR A 337 13.26 1.21 -0.64
N THR A 338 13.45 0.88 0.64
CA THR A 338 13.81 1.90 1.64
C THR A 338 15.30 2.23 1.59
N PRO A 339 15.72 3.50 1.67
CA PRO A 339 17.14 3.88 1.65
C PRO A 339 17.95 3.25 2.80
N SER A 340 17.31 2.97 3.94
CA SER A 340 17.90 2.27 5.08
C SER A 340 18.00 0.74 4.90
N ALA A 341 17.53 0.17 3.78
CA ALA A 341 17.57 -1.28 3.57
C ALA A 341 18.99 -1.83 3.56
N SER A 342 19.95 -1.12 2.95
CA SER A 342 21.34 -1.56 2.92
C SER A 342 21.97 -1.55 4.30
N GLU A 343 21.68 -0.54 5.13
CA GLU A 343 22.20 -0.43 6.49
C GLU A 343 21.58 -1.49 7.42
N ARG A 344 20.26 -1.71 7.32
CA ARG A 344 19.58 -2.78 8.08
C ARG A 344 20.08 -4.17 7.72
N LEU A 345 20.31 -4.44 6.43
CA LEU A 345 20.88 -5.71 6.00
C LEU A 345 22.32 -5.87 6.46
N LYS A 346 23.10 -4.79 6.51
CA LYS A 346 24.43 -4.82 7.11
C LYS A 346 24.36 -5.19 8.60
N THR A 347 23.40 -4.63 9.36
CA THR A 347 23.18 -5.03 10.76
C THR A 347 22.80 -6.51 10.88
N VAL A 348 22.02 -7.05 9.93
CA VAL A 348 21.73 -8.49 9.88
C VAL A 348 23.02 -9.28 9.65
N ASP A 349 23.86 -8.86 8.70
CA ASP A 349 25.16 -9.50 8.42
C ASP A 349 26.06 -9.51 9.67
N ASP A 350 26.17 -8.37 10.35
CA ASP A 350 26.97 -8.21 11.57
C ASP A 350 26.48 -9.16 12.69
N ILE A 351 25.15 -9.27 12.89
CA ILE A 351 24.57 -10.20 13.87
C ILE A 351 24.88 -11.66 13.50
N LEU A 352 24.73 -12.03 12.23
CA LEU A 352 24.98 -13.40 11.77
C LEU A 352 26.46 -13.78 11.91
N GLU A 353 27.38 -12.86 11.61
CA GLU A 353 28.83 -13.05 11.78
C GLU A 353 29.21 -13.25 13.26
N ILE A 354 28.60 -12.48 14.16
CA ILE A 354 28.79 -12.65 15.61
C ILE A 354 28.35 -14.06 16.04
N ILE A 355 27.15 -14.50 15.64
CA ILE A 355 26.63 -15.84 15.99
C ILE A 355 27.54 -16.93 15.42
N GLU A 356 27.93 -16.82 14.15
CA GLU A 356 28.80 -17.77 13.47
C GLU A 356 30.15 -17.93 14.19
N ASN A 357 30.80 -16.81 14.53
CA ASN A 357 32.05 -16.81 15.28
C ASN A 357 31.90 -17.48 16.65
N HIS A 358 30.80 -17.23 17.36
CA HIS A 358 30.60 -17.86 18.68
C HIS A 358 30.34 -19.37 18.56
N LEU A 359 29.60 -19.81 17.53
CA LEU A 359 29.36 -21.23 17.29
C LEU A 359 30.66 -21.96 16.93
N GLU A 360 31.53 -21.36 16.11
CA GLU A 360 32.86 -21.94 15.80
C GLU A 360 33.72 -22.11 17.06
N ILE A 361 33.73 -21.12 17.94
CA ILE A 361 34.46 -21.20 19.22
C ILE A 361 33.88 -22.32 20.08
N ARG A 362 32.55 -22.45 20.14
CA ARG A 362 31.88 -23.51 20.90
C ARG A 362 32.13 -24.91 20.33
N GLU A 363 32.14 -25.05 19.01
CA GLU A 363 32.49 -26.31 18.33
C GLU A 363 33.93 -26.71 18.66
N LYS A 364 34.86 -25.75 18.73
CA LYS A 364 36.23 -26.00 19.21
C LYS A 364 36.26 -26.46 20.67
N ILE A 365 35.58 -25.76 21.58
CA ILE A 365 35.46 -26.19 22.99
C ILE A 365 34.95 -27.63 23.07
N SER A 366 33.90 -27.95 22.31
CA SER A 366 33.29 -29.29 22.26
C SER A 366 34.27 -30.33 21.70
N SER A 367 35.05 -29.99 20.68
CA SER A 367 36.11 -30.84 20.13
C SER A 367 37.22 -31.12 21.16
N VAL A 368 37.58 -30.13 21.97
CA VAL A 368 38.58 -30.30 23.05
C VAL A 368 38.01 -31.20 24.15
N TYR A 369 36.76 -31.00 24.58
CA TYR A 369 36.10 -31.93 25.51
C TYR A 369 36.05 -33.36 24.98
N ALA A 370 35.68 -33.54 23.71
CA ALA A 370 35.69 -34.87 23.08
C ALA A 370 37.09 -35.49 23.06
N HIS A 371 38.15 -34.71 22.86
CA HIS A 371 39.53 -35.20 22.96
C HIS A 371 39.91 -35.64 24.37
N ILE A 372 39.42 -34.94 25.40
CA ILE A 372 39.61 -35.33 26.80
C ILE A 372 38.91 -36.68 27.06
N ASP A 373 37.66 -36.81 26.61
CA ASP A 373 36.86 -38.02 26.85
C ASP A 373 37.38 -39.25 26.08
N VAL A 374 38.07 -39.06 24.94
CA VAL A 374 38.67 -40.16 24.15
C VAL A 374 40.08 -40.52 24.63
N LYS A 375 40.84 -39.58 25.19
CA LYS A 375 42.19 -39.85 25.70
C LYS A 375 42.10 -40.43 27.12
N ASP A 376 42.04 -41.75 27.22
CA ASP A 376 42.03 -42.52 28.49
C ASP A 376 43.26 -42.29 29.42
N VAL A 377 44.20 -41.39 29.08
CA VAL A 377 45.54 -41.31 29.70
C VAL A 377 45.86 -39.94 30.30
N LEU A 378 44.92 -39.00 30.36
CA LEU A 378 45.17 -37.74 31.06
C LEU A 378 45.14 -37.97 32.59
N PRO A 379 46.14 -37.49 33.35
CA PRO A 379 46.05 -37.43 34.80
C PRO A 379 44.80 -36.62 35.22
N PHE A 380 44.09 -37.07 36.25
CA PHE A 380 42.87 -36.45 36.78
C PHE A 380 43.06 -34.96 37.07
N SER A 381 44.19 -34.60 37.68
CA SER A 381 44.51 -33.21 38.00
C SER A 381 44.69 -32.33 36.76
N MET A 382 45.16 -32.91 35.67
CA MET A 382 45.34 -32.23 34.39
C MET A 382 44.01 -32.13 33.65
N GLU A 383 43.23 -33.20 33.62
CA GLU A 383 41.87 -33.20 33.13
C GLU A 383 41.04 -32.10 33.81
N GLU A 384 41.03 -32.05 35.14
CA GLU A 384 40.31 -31.06 35.93
C GLU A 384 40.77 -29.62 35.61
N ARG A 385 42.08 -29.43 35.42
CA ARG A 385 42.64 -28.13 35.01
C ARG A 385 42.17 -27.72 33.63
N ILE A 386 42.20 -28.64 32.65
CA ILE A 386 41.76 -28.37 31.28
C ILE A 386 40.25 -28.10 31.26
N ARG A 387 39.44 -28.91 31.97
CA ARG A 387 38.00 -28.69 32.12
C ARG A 387 37.70 -27.33 32.76
N ARG A 388 38.50 -26.88 33.74
CA ARG A 388 38.38 -25.53 34.32
C ARG A 388 38.67 -24.43 33.30
N ILE A 389 39.76 -24.57 32.51
CA ILE A 389 40.11 -23.61 31.46
C ILE A 389 39.00 -23.53 30.39
N LEU A 390 38.44 -24.67 29.99
CA LEU A 390 37.32 -24.72 29.04
C LEU A 390 36.03 -24.13 29.63
N SER A 391 35.76 -24.34 30.93
CA SER A 391 34.65 -23.68 31.61
C SER A 391 34.83 -22.16 31.68
N GLU A 392 36.06 -21.66 31.84
CA GLU A 392 36.37 -20.23 31.75
C GLU A 392 36.16 -19.72 30.31
N ALA A 393 36.57 -20.48 29.30
CA ALA A 393 36.34 -20.15 27.89
C ALA A 393 34.83 -20.04 27.58
N ASP A 394 34.01 -20.96 28.10
CA ASP A 394 32.55 -20.91 27.96
C ASP A 394 31.95 -19.67 28.64
N LEU A 395 32.45 -19.29 29.82
CA LEU A 395 32.01 -18.08 30.51
C LEU A 395 32.38 -16.81 29.73
N LEU A 396 33.60 -16.75 29.20
CA LEU A 396 34.07 -15.63 28.36
C LEU A 396 33.26 -15.51 27.07
N LEU A 397 32.90 -16.65 26.46
CA LEU A 397 32.03 -16.69 25.30
C LEU A 397 30.63 -16.14 25.63
N PHE A 398 30.09 -16.49 26.80
CA PHE A 398 28.81 -15.98 27.28
C PHE A 398 28.85 -14.45 27.52
N GLN A 399 30.00 -13.95 27.98
CA GLN A 399 30.30 -12.53 28.22
C GLN A 399 30.68 -11.75 26.95
N GLU A 400 30.53 -12.34 25.76
CA GLU A 400 30.83 -11.69 24.46
C GLU A 400 32.30 -11.32 24.29
N GLN A 401 33.20 -12.15 24.83
CA GLN A 401 34.65 -12.01 24.70
C GLN A 401 35.25 -13.18 23.88
N PRO A 402 34.93 -13.29 22.58
CA PRO A 402 35.32 -14.44 21.75
C PRO A 402 36.84 -14.61 21.65
N GLU A 403 37.61 -13.52 21.58
CA GLU A 403 39.08 -13.61 21.49
C GLU A 403 39.71 -14.10 22.80
N ALA A 404 39.19 -13.68 23.96
CA ALA A 404 39.65 -14.19 25.25
C ALA A 404 39.32 -15.69 25.40
N ALA A 405 38.14 -16.11 24.94
CA ALA A 405 37.76 -17.53 24.91
C ALA A 405 38.70 -18.34 24.00
N ARG A 406 39.08 -17.82 22.82
CA ARG A 406 40.05 -18.47 21.92
C ARG A 406 41.42 -18.66 22.56
N GLU A 407 41.92 -17.67 23.31
CA GLU A 407 43.19 -17.80 24.03
C GLU A 407 43.13 -18.87 25.12
N ARG A 408 42.00 -18.97 25.85
CA ARG A 408 41.78 -20.08 26.81
C ARG A 408 41.71 -21.45 26.13
N ILE A 409 41.09 -21.55 24.97
CA ILE A 409 41.06 -22.80 24.19
C ILE A 409 42.47 -23.20 23.78
N LYS A 410 43.29 -22.27 23.27
CA LYS A 410 44.70 -22.55 22.94
C LYS A 410 45.50 -23.00 24.17
N GLU A 411 45.26 -22.38 25.33
CA GLU A 411 45.86 -22.81 26.59
C GLU A 411 45.46 -24.25 26.94
N ALA A 412 44.18 -24.62 26.79
CA ALA A 412 43.68 -25.99 26.97
C ALA A 412 44.30 -26.98 25.97
N GLU A 413 44.37 -26.62 24.69
CA GLU A 413 44.98 -27.43 23.63
C GLU A 413 46.47 -27.68 23.88
N SER A 414 47.23 -26.64 24.29
CA SER A 414 48.65 -26.80 24.65
C SER A 414 48.87 -27.73 25.85
N GLN A 415 47.88 -27.82 26.75
CA GLN A 415 47.91 -28.77 27.85
C GLN A 415 47.56 -30.19 27.39
N LEU A 416 46.73 -30.36 26.36
CA LEU A 416 46.43 -31.68 25.77
C LEU A 416 47.62 -32.34 25.04
N GLU A 417 48.63 -31.56 24.65
CA GLU A 417 49.91 -32.05 24.09
C GLU A 417 50.87 -32.63 25.14
N TRP A 418 50.37 -32.89 26.36
CA TRP A 418 51.14 -33.46 27.45
C TRP A 418 51.88 -34.75 27.08
N ASP A 419 53.20 -34.70 27.17
CA ASP A 419 54.08 -35.86 27.10
C ASP A 419 54.40 -36.35 28.54
N PRO A 420 53.98 -37.57 28.92
CA PRO A 420 54.30 -38.15 30.23
C PRO A 420 55.80 -38.20 30.55
N GLN A 421 56.65 -38.24 29.53
CA GLN A 421 58.11 -38.30 29.68
C GLN A 421 58.77 -36.92 29.71
N SER A 422 57.99 -35.84 29.55
CA SER A 422 58.53 -34.49 29.60
C SER A 422 58.99 -34.15 31.02
N LYS A 423 60.06 -33.35 31.11
CA LYS A 423 60.61 -32.91 32.39
C LYS A 423 59.57 -32.18 33.26
N SER A 424 58.63 -31.45 32.65
CA SER A 424 57.55 -30.75 33.36
C SER A 424 56.55 -31.71 34.00
N SER A 425 56.26 -32.85 33.37
CA SER A 425 55.44 -33.92 33.93
C SER A 425 56.09 -34.49 35.19
N LEU A 426 57.38 -34.82 35.10
CA LEU A 426 58.15 -35.36 36.20
C LEU A 426 58.29 -34.36 37.38
N ASP A 427 58.51 -33.08 37.08
CA ASP A 427 58.55 -32.00 38.10
C ASP A 427 57.17 -31.79 38.76
N TYR A 428 56.07 -31.97 38.01
CA TYR A 428 54.72 -31.92 38.56
C TYR A 428 54.48 -33.04 39.57
N TYR A 429 54.88 -34.28 39.22
CA TYR A 429 54.76 -35.42 40.13
C TYR A 429 55.60 -35.26 41.40
N ALA A 430 56.81 -34.73 41.29
CA ALA A 430 57.64 -34.41 42.46
C ALA A 430 56.92 -33.44 43.41
N LYS A 431 56.26 -32.40 42.89
CA LYS A 431 55.47 -31.45 43.71
C LYS A 431 54.23 -32.09 44.35
N CYS A 432 53.59 -33.03 43.66
CA CYS A 432 52.46 -33.77 44.22
C CYS A 432 52.89 -34.69 45.37
N LEU A 433 54.06 -35.34 45.26
CA LEU A 433 54.67 -36.12 46.34
C LEU A 433 55.03 -35.24 47.54
N ASP A 434 55.64 -34.08 47.32
CA ASP A 434 55.93 -33.11 48.39
C ASP A 434 54.62 -32.64 49.06
N SER A 435 53.55 -32.46 48.28
CA SER A 435 52.23 -32.07 48.79
C SER A 435 51.58 -33.19 49.61
N LEU A 436 51.72 -34.46 49.22
CA LEU A 436 51.29 -35.61 50.02
C LEU A 436 52.03 -35.67 51.35
N GLU A 437 53.35 -35.52 51.31
CA GLU A 437 54.18 -35.56 52.51
C GLU A 437 53.82 -34.40 53.46
N LYS A 438 53.54 -33.22 52.89
CA LYS A 438 53.04 -32.08 53.64
C LYS A 438 51.65 -32.32 54.22
N ILE A 439 50.69 -32.85 53.44
CA ILE A 439 49.34 -33.19 53.94
C ILE A 439 49.43 -34.21 55.07
N SER A 440 50.29 -35.22 54.93
CA SER A 440 50.54 -36.22 55.98
C SER A 440 51.11 -35.61 57.26
N LYS A 441 51.96 -34.59 57.16
CA LYS A 441 52.57 -33.90 58.32
C LYS A 441 51.62 -32.86 58.94
N ASP A 442 50.94 -32.08 58.10
CA ASP A 442 50.08 -30.97 58.50
C ASP A 442 48.76 -31.44 59.13
N THR A 443 48.27 -32.63 58.74
CA THR A 443 46.98 -33.06 59.25
C THR A 443 46.99 -33.34 60.74
N GLN A 444 48.01 -33.96 61.35
CA GLN A 444 47.98 -34.40 62.78
C GLN A 444 46.66 -35.07 63.24
N ILE A 445 45.77 -35.40 62.32
CA ILE A 445 44.47 -35.99 62.59
C ILE A 445 44.74 -37.48 62.70
N HIS A 446 44.37 -38.09 63.83
CA HIS A 446 44.43 -39.53 64.08
C HIS A 446 43.49 -40.37 63.17
N ASP A 447 43.14 -39.87 61.99
CA ASP A 447 42.27 -40.56 61.04
C ASP A 447 43.09 -41.65 60.35
N SER A 448 42.90 -42.88 60.86
CA SER A 448 43.54 -44.09 60.36
C SER A 448 43.26 -44.37 58.88
N HIS A 449 42.17 -43.83 58.32
CA HIS A 449 41.79 -44.03 56.93
C HIS A 449 42.60 -43.14 55.99
N LEU A 450 42.77 -41.85 56.33
CA LEU A 450 43.64 -40.95 55.56
C LEU A 450 45.10 -41.43 55.57
N ALA A 451 45.59 -41.87 56.73
CA ALA A 451 46.94 -42.44 56.86
C ALA A 451 47.12 -43.71 56.01
N ARG A 452 46.07 -44.53 55.88
CA ARG A 452 46.06 -45.70 55.00
C ARG A 452 46.07 -45.30 53.52
N LEU A 453 45.25 -44.36 53.09
CA LEU A 453 45.20 -43.88 51.71
C LEU A 453 46.53 -43.24 51.27
N VAL A 454 47.18 -42.44 52.13
CA VAL A 454 48.51 -41.88 51.86
C VAL A 454 49.55 -42.99 51.70
N ARG A 455 49.49 -44.04 52.53
CA ARG A 455 50.41 -45.17 52.44
C ARG A 455 50.18 -46.00 51.18
N GLU A 456 48.93 -46.32 50.85
CA GLU A 456 48.56 -47.01 49.60
C GLU A 456 49.02 -46.21 48.37
N CYS A 457 48.90 -44.87 48.40
CA CYS A 457 49.42 -43.98 47.36
C CYS A 457 50.95 -43.95 47.28
N GLN A 458 51.67 -44.07 48.41
CA GLN A 458 53.13 -44.14 48.45
C GLN A 458 53.65 -45.50 47.96
N GLU A 459 52.95 -46.59 48.31
CA GLU A 459 53.29 -47.95 47.91
C GLU A 459 52.97 -48.24 46.43
N SER A 460 51.99 -47.53 45.84
CA SER A 460 51.68 -47.62 44.41
C SER A 460 52.69 -46.92 43.49
N ILE A 461 53.68 -46.20 44.05
CA ILE A 461 54.78 -45.63 43.28
C ILE A 461 55.65 -46.80 42.79
N PRO A 462 55.90 -46.97 41.47
CA PRO A 462 56.81 -47.98 40.95
C PRO A 462 58.11 -48.00 41.74
N GLY A 463 58.44 -49.15 42.32
CA GLY A 463 59.65 -49.36 43.14
C GLY A 463 60.90 -48.99 42.35
N GLY A 464 61.33 -47.74 42.45
CA GLY A 464 62.35 -47.15 41.58
C GLY A 464 62.18 -45.65 41.34
N LEU A 465 61.02 -45.04 41.61
CA LEU A 465 60.80 -43.59 41.51
C LEU A 465 60.90 -42.91 42.90
N THR A 466 62.04 -43.01 43.57
CA THR A 466 62.36 -42.05 44.64
C THR A 466 62.77 -40.72 44.00
N SER A 467 62.68 -39.59 44.71
CA SER A 467 62.94 -38.24 44.16
C SER A 467 64.31 -38.11 43.46
N GLY A 468 65.27 -38.99 43.75
CA GLY A 468 66.57 -39.06 43.08
C GLY A 468 66.66 -39.95 41.82
N ALA A 469 65.70 -40.84 41.58
CA ALA A 469 65.78 -41.89 40.55
C ALA A 469 64.96 -41.63 39.28
N VAL A 470 64.09 -40.60 39.30
CA VAL A 470 63.30 -40.12 38.16
C VAL A 470 64.15 -39.74 36.93
N SER A 471 65.42 -39.42 37.13
CA SER A 471 66.35 -39.10 36.03
C SER A 471 66.90 -40.32 35.28
N ARG A 472 66.74 -41.55 35.80
CA ARG A 472 67.33 -42.78 35.23
C ARG A 472 66.35 -43.71 34.52
N THR A 473 65.05 -43.45 34.59
CA THR A 473 63.98 -44.34 34.09
C THR A 473 63.65 -44.21 32.60
N ARG A 474 64.49 -43.56 31.79
CA ARG A 474 64.28 -43.41 30.32
C ARG A 474 64.22 -44.73 29.53
N SER A 475 64.54 -45.88 30.13
CA SER A 475 64.62 -47.18 29.43
C SER A 475 63.49 -48.17 29.76
N ALA A 476 62.49 -47.80 30.57
CA ALA A 476 61.36 -48.68 30.89
C ALA A 476 60.31 -48.67 29.77
N GLU A 477 59.65 -49.82 29.53
CA GLU A 477 58.59 -49.94 28.52
C GLU A 477 57.45 -48.94 28.78
N PRO A 478 56.97 -48.20 27.76
CA PRO A 478 56.02 -47.10 27.93
C PRO A 478 54.69 -47.48 28.58
N GLU A 479 54.24 -48.73 28.42
CA GLU A 479 52.93 -49.19 28.89
C GLU A 479 52.90 -49.43 30.40
N GLY A 480 53.89 -50.13 30.96
CA GLY A 480 53.95 -50.38 32.41
C GLY A 480 54.13 -49.10 33.23
N VAL A 481 54.81 -48.10 32.67
CA VAL A 481 54.95 -46.77 33.27
C VAL A 481 53.60 -46.04 33.30
N ARG A 482 52.81 -46.10 32.22
CA ARG A 482 51.48 -45.47 32.14
C ARG A 482 50.49 -46.07 33.14
N ASP A 483 50.41 -47.39 33.25
CA ASP A 483 49.45 -48.04 34.15
C ASP A 483 49.77 -47.80 35.63
N ALA A 484 51.06 -47.76 35.97
CA ALA A 484 51.45 -47.40 37.32
C ALA A 484 51.18 -45.92 37.63
N PHE A 485 51.37 -45.02 36.66
CA PHE A 485 50.98 -43.61 36.82
C PHE A 485 49.48 -43.43 36.99
N ARG A 486 48.64 -44.17 36.24
CA ARG A 486 47.18 -44.16 36.42
C ARG A 486 46.78 -44.59 37.82
N THR A 487 47.38 -45.68 38.31
CA THR A 487 47.11 -46.20 39.64
C THR A 487 47.49 -45.19 40.71
N TRP A 488 48.67 -44.57 40.57
CA TRP A 488 49.15 -43.57 41.52
C TRP A 488 48.30 -42.30 41.52
N ASP A 489 47.92 -41.77 40.35
CA ASP A 489 47.15 -40.53 40.24
C ASP A 489 45.71 -40.69 40.77
N LEU A 490 45.12 -41.88 40.60
CA LEU A 490 43.86 -42.25 41.22
C LEU A 490 43.94 -42.22 42.75
N GLN A 491 45.00 -42.80 43.33
CA GLN A 491 45.21 -42.81 44.78
C GLN A 491 45.52 -41.40 45.31
N TYR A 492 46.29 -40.60 44.57
CA TYR A 492 46.57 -39.21 44.92
C TYR A 492 45.29 -38.36 44.95
N SER A 493 44.43 -38.54 43.94
CA SER A 493 43.14 -37.84 43.85
C SER A 493 42.23 -38.18 45.03
N ARG A 494 42.16 -39.46 45.44
CA ARG A 494 41.43 -39.87 46.66
C ARG A 494 41.90 -39.14 47.90
N VAL A 495 43.22 -39.05 48.09
CA VAL A 495 43.81 -38.35 49.23
C VAL A 495 43.44 -36.87 49.22
N LEU A 496 43.51 -36.20 48.08
CA LEU A 496 43.17 -34.78 47.96
C LEU A 496 41.68 -34.51 48.23
N ILE A 497 40.80 -35.35 47.69
CA ILE A 497 39.34 -35.23 47.86
C ILE A 497 38.96 -35.43 49.34
N TYR A 498 39.46 -36.50 49.96
CA TYR A 498 39.19 -36.78 51.38
C TYR A 498 39.76 -35.68 52.29
N HIS A 499 40.98 -35.22 52.02
CA HIS A 499 41.59 -34.13 52.77
C HIS A 499 40.82 -32.80 52.61
N GLY A 500 40.40 -32.46 51.39
CA GLY A 500 39.62 -31.27 51.10
C GLY A 500 38.26 -31.29 51.79
N PHE A 501 37.58 -32.44 51.75
CA PHE A 501 36.34 -32.68 52.48
C PHE A 501 36.55 -32.48 53.98
N LEU A 502 37.50 -33.19 54.60
CA LEU A 502 37.78 -33.05 56.03
C LEU A 502 38.10 -31.61 56.43
N LYS A 503 38.93 -30.89 55.65
CA LYS A 503 39.33 -29.52 55.98
C LYS A 503 38.16 -28.53 55.96
N ASN A 504 37.24 -28.66 55.00
CA ASN A 504 36.08 -27.76 54.87
C ASN A 504 34.96 -28.15 55.82
N LEU A 505 34.65 -29.45 55.92
CA LEU A 505 33.61 -30.00 56.78
C LEU A 505 33.89 -29.70 58.26
N HIS A 506 35.14 -29.84 58.71
CA HIS A 506 35.54 -29.60 60.10
C HIS A 506 35.46 -28.12 60.50
N LYS A 507 35.50 -27.20 59.53
CA LYS A 507 35.41 -25.75 59.74
C LYS A 507 33.96 -25.28 59.93
N ASP A 508 33.04 -25.87 59.17
CA ASP A 508 31.62 -25.49 59.19
C ASP A 508 30.83 -26.23 60.29
N LEU A 509 31.13 -27.50 60.56
CA LEU A 509 30.40 -28.29 61.58
C LEU A 509 30.81 -27.99 63.03
N ARG A 510 31.94 -27.32 63.28
CA ARG A 510 32.21 -26.74 64.61
C ARG A 510 31.18 -25.67 65.02
N LYS A 511 30.42 -25.12 64.07
CA LYS A 511 29.42 -24.08 64.33
C LYS A 511 28.01 -24.63 64.55
N GLU A 512 27.71 -25.85 64.12
CA GLU A 512 26.36 -26.43 64.22
C GLU A 512 26.38 -27.74 65.03
N GLN A 513 25.67 -27.77 66.16
CA GLN A 513 25.65 -28.85 67.16
C GLN A 513 24.86 -30.12 66.72
N ASN A 514 25.03 -30.63 65.50
CA ASN A 514 24.32 -31.86 65.04
C ASN A 514 25.30 -33.00 64.71
N ALA A 515 25.75 -33.70 65.75
CA ALA A 515 26.71 -34.81 65.64
C ALA A 515 26.19 -36.04 64.87
N ASN A 516 24.87 -36.26 64.79
CA ASN A 516 24.30 -37.44 64.12
C ASN A 516 24.35 -37.35 62.59
N VAL A 517 24.16 -36.14 62.03
CA VAL A 517 24.24 -35.90 60.58
C VAL A 517 25.67 -36.09 60.09
N TYR A 518 26.67 -35.78 60.94
CA TYR A 518 28.09 -35.99 60.63
C TYR A 518 28.43 -37.47 60.41
N GLY A 519 27.92 -38.36 61.26
CA GLY A 519 28.25 -39.79 61.20
C GLY A 519 27.70 -40.49 59.96
N GLU A 520 26.45 -40.21 59.59
CA GLU A 520 25.81 -40.82 58.41
C GLU A 520 26.48 -40.38 57.11
N LEU A 521 26.73 -39.07 56.95
CA LEU A 521 27.40 -38.53 55.76
C LEU A 521 28.86 -38.94 55.64
N GLN A 522 29.59 -39.02 56.76
CA GLN A 522 30.96 -39.52 56.74
C GLN A 522 31.00 -40.98 56.28
N SER A 523 30.03 -41.79 56.69
CA SER A 523 29.94 -43.21 56.33
C SER A 523 29.65 -43.39 54.84
N GLU A 524 28.71 -42.63 54.27
CA GLU A 524 28.35 -42.66 52.85
C GLU A 524 29.53 -42.20 51.96
N LEU A 525 30.24 -41.14 52.35
CA LEU A 525 31.41 -40.67 51.60
C LEU A 525 32.58 -41.67 51.67
N ILE A 526 32.79 -42.32 52.82
CA ILE A 526 33.80 -43.38 52.97
C ILE A 526 33.46 -44.58 52.07
N GLU A 527 32.19 -44.95 51.98
CA GLU A 527 31.73 -46.04 51.11
C GLU A 527 32.00 -45.71 49.62
N LEU A 528 31.69 -44.48 49.19
CA LEU A 528 31.97 -44.01 47.83
C LEU A 528 33.48 -43.98 47.52
N LEU A 529 34.32 -43.56 48.47
CA LEU A 529 35.79 -43.53 48.31
C LEU A 529 36.43 -44.92 48.30
N GLN A 530 35.79 -45.92 48.91
CA GLN A 530 36.25 -47.31 48.97
C GLN A 530 35.84 -48.14 47.75
N SER A 531 34.83 -47.70 46.99
CA SER A 531 34.22 -48.42 45.86
C SER A 531 35.19 -48.85 44.73
N ASN A 532 36.42 -48.33 44.73
CA ASN A 532 37.44 -48.55 43.71
C ASN A 532 37.05 -48.16 42.27
N ARG A 533 35.89 -47.54 42.08
CA ARG A 533 35.37 -47.11 40.79
C ARG A 533 35.57 -45.61 40.63
N TYR A 534 36.03 -45.20 39.46
CA TYR A 534 36.31 -43.81 39.15
C TYR A 534 35.04 -42.94 39.16
N ASP A 535 33.92 -43.47 38.67
CA ASP A 535 32.62 -42.78 38.64
C ASP A 535 32.11 -42.43 40.04
N ASP A 536 32.19 -43.38 40.97
CA ASP A 536 31.74 -43.20 42.36
C ASP A 536 32.56 -42.13 43.11
N LEU A 537 33.83 -41.95 42.71
CA LEU A 537 34.72 -40.90 43.23
C LEU A 537 34.38 -39.52 42.68
N ARG A 538 33.96 -39.44 41.42
CA ARG A 538 33.47 -38.23 40.78
C ARG A 538 32.13 -37.79 41.40
N ASP A 539 31.22 -38.72 41.62
CA ASP A 539 29.94 -38.47 42.28
C ASP A 539 30.14 -37.93 43.71
N ALA A 540 31.12 -38.45 44.46
CA ALA A 540 31.48 -37.95 45.78
C ALA A 540 32.00 -36.50 45.74
N VAL A 541 32.80 -36.12 44.73
CA VAL A 541 33.29 -34.75 44.53
C VAL A 541 32.15 -33.79 44.20
N ASP A 542 31.27 -34.18 43.28
CA ASP A 542 30.11 -33.37 42.90
C ASP A 542 29.16 -33.15 44.09
N HIS A 543 28.98 -34.17 44.92
CA HIS A 543 28.20 -34.08 46.16
C HIS A 543 28.82 -33.06 47.13
N CYS A 544 30.14 -33.07 47.31
CA CYS A 544 30.87 -32.13 48.17
C CYS A 544 30.83 -30.68 47.67
N LEU A 545 30.96 -30.47 46.35
CA LEU A 545 30.93 -29.14 45.72
C LEU A 545 29.54 -28.50 45.78
N SER A 546 28.47 -29.31 45.78
CA SER A 546 27.09 -28.82 45.90
C SER A 546 26.83 -28.12 47.25
N TRP A 547 27.48 -28.58 48.32
CA TRP A 547 27.34 -28.05 49.67
C TRP A 547 28.07 -26.73 49.90
N GLN A 548 29.22 -26.51 49.25
CA GLN A 548 29.97 -25.25 49.34
C GLN A 548 29.20 -24.03 48.78
N ARG A 549 28.05 -24.22 48.13
CA ARG A 549 27.24 -23.17 47.50
C ARG A 549 26.10 -22.61 48.36
N GLY A 550 26.01 -22.96 49.64
CA GLY A 550 25.38 -22.12 50.68
C GLY A 550 23.85 -22.11 50.81
N VAL A 551 23.13 -23.18 50.45
CA VAL A 551 21.67 -23.26 50.70
C VAL A 551 21.40 -23.76 52.12
N THR A 552 20.80 -22.91 52.98
CA THR A 552 20.48 -23.29 54.38
C THR A 552 18.99 -23.56 54.60
N LEU A 553 18.70 -24.40 55.59
CA LEU A 553 17.34 -24.78 56.02
C LEU A 553 16.50 -23.61 56.58
N SER A 554 17.13 -22.49 56.98
CA SER A 554 16.43 -21.29 57.46
C SER A 554 15.83 -20.48 56.30
N MET A 555 16.51 -20.42 55.15
CA MET A 555 16.03 -19.69 53.96
C MET A 555 14.73 -20.29 53.40
N ILE A 556 14.52 -21.59 53.59
CA ILE A 556 13.28 -22.31 53.24
C ILE A 556 12.13 -21.94 54.19
N ARG A 557 12.43 -21.55 55.43
CA ARG A 557 11.45 -21.30 56.49
C ARG A 557 10.95 -19.85 56.49
N ASP A 558 11.78 -18.91 56.06
CA ASP A 558 11.44 -17.48 55.97
C ASP A 558 10.53 -17.18 54.77
N ALA A 559 10.62 -17.96 53.69
CA ALA A 559 9.73 -17.87 52.53
C ALA A 559 8.25 -18.17 52.85
N LEU A 560 7.98 -18.84 53.99
CA LEU A 560 6.65 -19.30 54.38
C LEU A 560 5.87 -18.29 55.26
N ARG A 561 6.41 -17.10 55.57
CA ARG A 561 5.87 -16.23 56.65
C ARG A 561 5.32 -14.84 56.28
N GLU A 562 5.44 -14.31 55.06
CA GLU A 562 5.03 -12.92 54.76
C GLU A 562 3.77 -12.80 53.86
N ASN A 563 2.77 -12.06 54.36
CA ASN A 563 1.41 -11.85 53.80
C ASN A 563 1.38 -11.04 52.48
N GLU A 564 1.47 -11.72 51.35
CA GLU A 564 1.03 -11.26 50.02
C GLU A 564 -0.11 -12.16 49.50
N PHE A 565 -0.94 -11.66 48.57
CA PHE A 565 -2.12 -12.42 48.11
C PHE A 565 -1.73 -13.49 47.08
N ASP A 566 -1.81 -14.75 47.51
CA ASP A 566 -1.46 -15.93 46.73
C ASP A 566 -2.69 -16.56 46.05
N VAL A 567 -2.57 -16.86 44.76
CA VAL A 567 -3.47 -17.78 44.06
C VAL A 567 -2.77 -19.14 43.99
N PHE A 568 -3.24 -20.10 44.78
CA PHE A 568 -2.68 -21.46 44.80
C PHE A 568 -3.38 -22.35 43.76
N PRO A 569 -2.72 -22.75 42.67
CA PRO A 569 -3.24 -23.85 41.86
C PRO A 569 -3.04 -25.19 42.59
N GLN A 570 -3.86 -26.16 42.16
CA GLN A 570 -3.87 -27.52 42.71
C GLN A 570 -2.49 -28.19 42.58
N LYS A 571 -2.15 -29.09 43.51
CA LYS A 571 -0.94 -29.92 43.49
C LYS A 571 -0.90 -30.78 42.22
N ASP A 572 -0.27 -30.29 41.17
CA ASP A 572 0.08 -31.09 40.02
C ASP A 572 1.46 -31.70 40.21
N THR A 573 1.56 -33.01 39.93
CA THR A 573 2.83 -33.73 40.00
C THR A 573 3.49 -33.55 38.63
N VAL A 574 4.44 -32.63 38.53
CA VAL A 574 5.17 -32.37 37.28
C VAL A 574 6.41 -33.27 37.23
N TYR A 575 6.69 -33.89 36.06
CA TYR A 575 7.83 -34.79 35.91
C TYR A 575 9.10 -34.02 35.50
N LEU A 576 10.26 -34.60 35.81
CA LEU A 576 11.57 -34.06 35.44
C LEU A 576 11.66 -33.91 33.91
N ASN A 577 12.20 -32.78 33.44
CA ASN A 577 12.35 -32.45 32.02
C ASN A 577 11.06 -32.16 31.25
N GLU A 578 9.92 -31.99 31.94
CA GLU A 578 8.70 -31.51 31.29
C GLU A 578 8.73 -29.98 31.16
N THR A 579 8.49 -29.52 29.94
CA THR A 579 8.19 -28.11 29.65
C THR A 579 6.71 -27.87 29.88
N VAL A 580 6.36 -26.98 30.80
CA VAL A 580 4.97 -26.63 31.09
C VAL A 580 4.72 -25.18 30.73
N THR A 581 3.67 -24.91 29.96
CA THR A 581 3.25 -23.54 29.64
C THR A 581 2.14 -23.10 30.57
N TYR A 582 2.40 -22.04 31.32
CA TYR A 582 1.42 -21.40 32.18
C TYR A 582 0.91 -20.12 31.51
N ALA A 583 -0.38 -19.85 31.59
CA ALA A 583 -0.95 -18.62 31.04
C ALA A 583 -2.08 -18.08 31.92
N PHE A 584 -2.07 -16.77 32.13
CA PHE A 584 -3.17 -16.02 32.75
C PHE A 584 -4.23 -15.68 31.71
N HIS A 585 -5.47 -16.04 32.03
CA HIS A 585 -6.65 -15.70 31.26
C HIS A 585 -7.67 -15.02 32.15
N PHE A 586 -8.25 -13.93 31.67
CA PHE A 586 -9.46 -13.38 32.26
C PHE A 586 -10.65 -14.25 31.86
N GLN A 587 -11.67 -14.35 32.70
CA GLN A 587 -12.93 -15.01 32.32
C GLN A 587 -13.65 -14.23 31.19
N ASP A 588 -13.33 -12.95 31.03
CA ASP A 588 -13.80 -12.12 29.92
C ASP A 588 -12.86 -12.24 28.70
N ASP A 589 -13.38 -12.87 27.64
CA ASP A 589 -12.68 -13.05 26.36
C ASP A 589 -12.34 -11.72 25.66
N ALA A 590 -13.14 -10.67 25.86
CA ALA A 590 -12.86 -9.36 25.29
C ALA A 590 -11.64 -8.73 25.98
N LEU A 591 -11.53 -8.87 27.31
CA LEU A 591 -10.37 -8.41 28.05
C LEU A 591 -9.12 -9.22 27.69
N ASN A 592 -9.27 -10.53 27.45
CA ASN A 592 -8.16 -11.36 26.99
C ASN A 592 -7.55 -10.89 25.66
N ARG A 593 -8.36 -10.29 24.78
CA ARG A 593 -7.95 -9.74 23.47
C ARG A 593 -7.60 -8.25 23.54
N SER A 594 -7.82 -7.60 24.68
CA SER A 594 -7.59 -6.17 24.87
C SER A 594 -6.10 -5.88 25.14
N PRO A 595 -5.51 -4.81 24.56
CA PRO A 595 -4.18 -4.32 24.93
C PRO A 595 -4.04 -3.96 26.41
N LEU A 596 -5.15 -3.81 27.14
CA LEU A 596 -5.15 -3.57 28.58
C LEU A 596 -4.65 -4.77 29.38
N ALA A 597 -4.85 -5.99 28.88
CA ALA A 597 -4.29 -7.18 29.50
C ALA A 597 -2.76 -7.13 29.57
N ASP A 598 -2.11 -6.48 28.61
CA ASP A 598 -0.65 -6.36 28.56
C ASP A 598 -0.11 -5.25 29.48
N ARG A 599 -0.99 -4.46 30.14
CA ARG A 599 -0.61 -3.41 31.09
C ARG A 599 -0.39 -3.91 32.52
N PHE A 600 -0.72 -5.18 32.78
CA PHE A 600 -0.45 -5.81 34.07
C PHE A 600 0.94 -6.46 34.08
N ILE A 601 1.58 -6.46 35.25
CA ILE A 601 2.80 -7.20 35.49
C ILE A 601 2.39 -8.54 36.11
N TYR A 602 2.76 -9.62 35.44
CA TYR A 602 2.51 -10.99 35.86
C TYR A 602 3.84 -11.58 36.31
N SER A 603 3.92 -12.06 37.55
CA SER A 603 5.08 -12.80 38.05
C SER A 603 4.66 -14.24 38.37
N TRP A 604 5.58 -15.18 38.16
CA TRP A 604 5.40 -16.60 38.40
C TRP A 604 6.57 -17.13 39.23
N ASP A 605 6.26 -17.75 40.35
CA ASP A 605 7.19 -18.56 41.13
C ASP A 605 6.75 -20.03 41.05
N PHE A 606 7.59 -20.87 40.48
CA PHE A 606 7.30 -22.29 40.25
C PHE A 606 7.68 -23.18 41.44
N GLY A 607 8.26 -22.63 42.51
CA GLY A 607 8.62 -23.35 43.72
C GLY A 607 9.79 -24.33 43.58
N ASP A 608 10.50 -24.33 42.44
CA ASP A 608 11.66 -25.19 42.17
C ASP A 608 13.01 -24.44 42.21
N LEU A 609 13.00 -23.23 42.79
CA LEU A 609 14.16 -22.34 42.98
C LEU A 609 14.80 -21.83 41.68
N THR A 610 14.12 -21.93 40.54
CA THR A 610 14.65 -21.39 39.27
C THR A 610 14.56 -19.87 39.14
N GLY A 611 14.00 -19.19 40.15
CA GLY A 611 13.75 -17.75 40.17
C GLY A 611 12.42 -17.38 39.51
N ASP A 612 11.90 -16.22 39.90
CA ASP A 612 10.63 -15.69 39.38
C ASP A 612 10.74 -15.39 37.88
N THR A 613 9.69 -15.70 37.14
CA THR A 613 9.57 -15.36 35.71
C THR A 613 8.43 -14.39 35.52
N GLU A 614 8.62 -13.38 34.66
CA GLU A 614 7.57 -12.41 34.35
C GLU A 614 6.91 -12.68 32.98
N GLY A 615 5.60 -12.41 32.89
CA GLY A 615 4.87 -12.41 31.62
C GLY A 615 3.49 -13.05 31.71
N ARG A 616 2.52 -12.62 30.91
CA ARG A 616 1.15 -13.17 30.93
C ARG A 616 1.08 -14.66 30.60
N LYS A 617 2.01 -15.12 29.76
CA LYS A 617 2.21 -16.51 29.36
C LYS A 617 3.69 -16.83 29.50
N VAL A 618 4.00 -17.86 30.27
CA VAL A 618 5.37 -18.28 30.54
C VAL A 618 5.52 -19.77 30.27
N ILE A 619 6.70 -20.15 29.81
CA ILE A 619 7.07 -21.54 29.57
C ILE A 619 8.14 -21.87 30.59
N HIS A 620 7.85 -22.79 31.50
CA HIS A 620 8.76 -23.19 32.56
C HIS A 620 9.27 -24.61 32.35
N TYR A 621 10.52 -24.83 32.76
CA TYR A 621 11.19 -26.12 32.69
C TYR A 621 11.65 -26.54 34.08
N TYR A 622 11.04 -27.60 34.61
CA TYR A 622 11.37 -28.11 35.94
C TYR A 622 12.68 -28.91 35.91
N ARG A 623 13.73 -28.33 36.52
CA ARG A 623 15.08 -28.91 36.56
C ARG A 623 15.25 -30.08 37.52
N ARG A 624 14.31 -30.27 38.45
CA ARG A 624 14.33 -31.34 39.45
C ARG A 624 13.01 -32.09 39.41
N ARG A 625 13.03 -33.37 39.76
CA ARG A 625 11.81 -34.16 39.91
C ARG A 625 11.22 -33.84 41.26
N GLY A 626 9.94 -33.46 41.33
CA GLY A 626 9.33 -33.10 42.60
C GLY A 626 7.85 -32.75 42.47
N LYS A 627 7.14 -32.77 43.59
CA LYS A 627 5.81 -32.16 43.68
C LYS A 627 6.02 -30.67 43.96
N PHE A 628 6.08 -29.88 42.90
CA PHE A 628 6.18 -28.44 43.03
C PHE A 628 4.78 -27.86 43.14
N ILE A 629 4.59 -27.03 44.15
CA ILE A 629 3.41 -26.17 44.25
C ILE A 629 3.82 -24.89 43.54
N LEU A 630 3.02 -24.40 42.58
CA LEU A 630 3.22 -23.04 42.07
C LEU A 630 3.18 -22.12 43.29
N ALA A 631 4.34 -21.58 43.67
CA ALA A 631 4.54 -21.04 44.99
C ALA A 631 3.84 -19.69 45.10
N ARG A 632 3.92 -18.86 44.05
CA ARG A 632 3.22 -17.57 43.96
C ARG A 632 2.91 -17.18 42.53
N SER A 633 1.83 -16.43 42.36
CA SER A 633 1.62 -15.64 41.14
C SER A 633 0.88 -14.37 41.50
N TRP A 634 1.40 -13.19 41.11
CA TRP A 634 0.77 -11.91 41.44
C TRP A 634 0.57 -11.01 40.23
N LEU A 635 -0.45 -10.16 40.33
CA LEU A 635 -0.83 -9.15 39.36
C LEU A 635 -0.49 -7.76 39.93
N LYS A 636 0.61 -7.13 39.50
CA LYS A 636 0.92 -5.73 39.88
C LYS A 636 0.43 -4.77 38.80
N ARG A 637 -0.33 -3.75 39.19
CA ARG A 637 -0.70 -2.65 38.28
C ARG A 637 0.51 -1.74 38.09
N LYS A 638 0.94 -1.52 36.85
CA LYS A 638 2.00 -0.56 36.54
C LYS A 638 1.51 0.85 36.90
N ALA A 639 2.20 1.56 37.80
CA ALA A 639 1.82 2.92 38.17
C ALA A 639 1.99 3.85 36.95
N VAL A 640 0.89 4.33 36.39
CA VAL A 640 0.85 5.36 35.35
C VAL A 640 0.43 6.66 36.02
N ALA A 641 1.26 7.70 35.88
CA ALA A 641 1.00 9.00 36.48
C ALA A 641 -0.13 9.76 35.74
N ALA A 642 -0.94 10.45 36.56
CA ALA A 642 -1.85 11.58 36.29
C ALA A 642 -3.28 11.32 35.75
N GLY A 643 -4.24 12.06 36.34
CA GLY A 643 -5.49 12.49 35.68
C GLY A 643 -6.80 12.20 36.42
N ILE A 644 -7.42 13.23 37.00
CA ILE A 644 -8.67 13.24 37.80
C ILE A 644 -9.93 12.92 36.96
N GLY A 645 -10.94 12.28 37.58
CA GLY A 645 -12.33 12.28 37.09
C GLY A 645 -13.24 11.24 37.77
N SER A 646 -14.25 11.70 38.50
CA SER A 646 -15.23 10.93 39.28
C SER A 646 -16.33 10.27 38.41
N GLY A 647 -16.44 8.94 38.52
CA GLY A 647 -17.57 8.07 38.08
C GLY A 647 -17.80 7.91 36.55
N PRO A 648 -18.35 6.77 36.04
CA PRO A 648 -18.96 5.62 36.73
C PRO A 648 -18.37 4.22 36.42
N GLU A 649 -18.84 3.26 37.23
CA GLU A 649 -18.81 1.78 37.22
C GLU A 649 -17.49 0.99 37.14
N TRP A 650 -17.17 0.36 38.27
CA TRP A 650 -16.19 -0.73 38.39
C TRP A 650 -16.81 -2.02 37.85
N ARG A 651 -16.24 -2.61 36.80
CA ARG A 651 -16.52 -4.00 36.45
C ARG A 651 -15.53 -4.92 37.13
N THR A 652 -16.05 -5.98 37.74
CA THR A 652 -15.27 -7.03 38.37
C THR A 652 -15.14 -8.19 37.39
N PHE A 653 -13.91 -8.66 37.19
CA PHE A 653 -13.61 -9.79 36.30
C PHE A 653 -12.95 -10.90 37.09
N GLY A 654 -13.32 -12.15 36.80
CA GLY A 654 -12.61 -13.33 37.32
C GLY A 654 -11.32 -13.58 36.53
N VAL A 655 -10.28 -14.04 37.21
CA VAL A 655 -9.00 -14.45 36.62
C VAL A 655 -8.85 -15.97 36.77
N GLY A 656 -8.35 -16.64 35.74
CA GLY A 656 -8.02 -18.06 35.72
C GLY A 656 -6.59 -18.29 35.23
N ILE A 657 -5.99 -19.40 35.67
CA ILE A 657 -4.69 -19.88 35.21
C ILE A 657 -4.91 -21.15 34.41
N SER A 658 -4.39 -21.19 33.18
CA SER A 658 -4.34 -22.42 32.38
C SER A 658 -2.93 -22.99 32.35
N VAL A 659 -2.84 -24.31 32.48
CA VAL A 659 -1.59 -25.07 32.46
C VAL A 659 -1.61 -26.01 31.26
N PHE A 660 -0.61 -25.90 30.38
CA PHE A 660 -0.48 -26.75 29.19
C PHE A 660 0.80 -27.58 29.30
N THR A 661 0.66 -28.90 29.19
CA THR A 661 1.80 -29.81 28.99
C THR A 661 1.74 -30.36 27.55
N PRO A 662 2.89 -30.62 26.89
CA PRO A 662 2.95 -31.12 25.51
C PRO A 662 2.06 -32.34 25.26
N ASP A 663 1.92 -33.20 26.27
CA ASP A 663 1.26 -34.51 26.13
C ASP A 663 -0.16 -34.55 26.72
N ARG A 664 -0.59 -33.51 27.46
CA ARG A 664 -1.93 -33.42 28.05
C ARG A 664 -2.41 -31.97 28.15
N CYS A 665 -3.53 -31.68 27.49
CA CYS A 665 -4.28 -30.46 27.72
C CYS A 665 -5.29 -30.71 28.85
N ARG A 666 -5.07 -30.15 30.04
CA ARG A 666 -6.07 -30.13 31.12
C ARG A 666 -6.32 -28.68 31.50
N ILE A 667 -7.53 -28.21 31.21
CA ILE A 667 -8.00 -26.92 31.71
C ILE A 667 -8.52 -27.18 33.13
N ALA A 668 -7.73 -26.84 34.15
CA ALA A 668 -8.19 -26.86 35.53
C ALA A 668 -9.12 -25.65 35.75
N HIS A 669 -10.42 -25.82 35.48
CA HIS A 669 -11.43 -24.82 35.82
C HIS A 669 -11.97 -25.08 37.23
N ARG A 670 -11.62 -24.21 38.18
CA ARG A 670 -12.49 -23.93 39.34
C ARG A 670 -12.53 -22.43 39.64
N PRO A 671 -13.70 -21.90 40.06
CA PRO A 671 -13.93 -20.47 40.18
C PRO A 671 -13.71 -20.03 41.64
N ASP A 672 -12.45 -19.94 42.07
CA ASP A 672 -12.18 -19.07 43.22
C ASP A 672 -11.96 -17.68 42.64
N ALA A 673 -13.09 -16.99 42.41
CA ALA A 673 -13.14 -15.71 41.70
C ALA A 673 -12.41 -14.64 42.50
N VAL A 674 -11.11 -14.45 42.24
CA VAL A 674 -10.38 -13.26 42.66
C VAL A 674 -10.84 -12.11 41.77
N THR A 675 -11.56 -11.16 42.39
CA THR A 675 -12.20 -10.05 41.71
C THR A 675 -11.25 -8.88 41.54
N VAL A 676 -10.93 -8.53 40.29
CA VAL A 676 -10.09 -7.36 39.96
C VAL A 676 -10.94 -6.30 39.25
N SER A 677 -10.89 -5.06 39.75
CA SER A 677 -11.69 -3.94 39.24
C SER A 677 -10.81 -2.94 38.46
N VAL A 678 -11.17 -2.61 37.20
CA VAL A 678 -10.34 -1.80 36.28
C VAL A 678 -11.19 -0.73 35.57
N LYS A 679 -10.59 0.45 35.26
CA LYS A 679 -11.24 1.60 34.59
C LYS A 679 -10.69 1.75 33.15
N GLU A 680 -11.56 1.79 32.14
CA GLU A 680 -11.18 1.94 30.72
C GLU A 680 -11.40 3.39 30.19
N PRO A 681 -10.50 3.94 29.36
CA PRO A 681 -10.78 5.08 28.50
C PRO A 681 -10.95 4.67 27.03
N ILE A 682 -11.91 5.29 26.35
CA ILE A 682 -12.23 5.09 24.93
C ILE A 682 -11.37 6.04 24.08
N GLU A 683 -10.58 5.51 23.14
CA GLU A 683 -9.96 6.32 22.07
C GLU A 683 -10.09 5.68 20.69
N SER A 684 -10.33 6.56 19.71
CA SER A 684 -10.70 6.34 18.32
C SER A 684 -9.51 6.10 17.37
N ARG A 685 -9.72 5.23 16.38
CA ARG A 685 -8.82 4.96 15.25
C ARG A 685 -8.80 6.12 14.23
N PHE A 686 -7.61 6.53 13.77
CA PHE A 686 -7.15 6.56 12.35
C PHE A 686 -5.91 7.46 12.23
N GLY A 687 -4.85 6.96 11.59
CA GLY A 687 -3.66 7.73 11.24
C GLY A 687 -2.79 7.01 10.22
N SER A 688 -3.00 7.27 8.94
CA SER A 688 -2.14 6.84 7.84
C SER A 688 -1.07 7.91 7.57
N GLY A 689 0.14 7.70 8.06
CA GLY A 689 1.31 8.53 7.76
C GLY A 689 2.15 7.93 6.64
N ILE A 690 2.08 8.49 5.44
CA ILE A 690 3.11 8.33 4.41
C ILE A 690 3.97 9.60 4.45
N SER A 691 5.26 9.44 4.74
CA SER A 691 6.19 10.56 4.88
C SER A 691 6.55 11.19 3.53
N PHE A 692 6.29 12.49 3.43
CA PHE A 692 6.44 13.41 2.29
C PHE A 692 7.85 13.59 1.63
N PRO A 693 9.02 13.23 2.22
CA PRO A 693 10.32 13.56 1.61
C PRO A 693 10.70 12.70 0.38
N GLU A 694 10.17 11.48 0.26
CA GLU A 694 10.67 10.48 -0.70
C GLU A 694 10.19 10.75 -2.14
N SER A 695 9.03 11.40 -2.30
CA SER A 695 8.48 11.83 -3.58
C SER A 695 9.34 12.89 -4.26
N ILE A 696 10.08 13.70 -3.49
CA ILE A 696 10.84 14.83 -4.00
C ILE A 696 12.12 14.37 -4.72
N GLY A 697 12.81 13.35 -4.19
CA GLY A 697 14.04 12.84 -4.82
C GLY A 697 13.79 12.26 -6.21
N PHE A 698 12.75 11.43 -6.34
CA PHE A 698 12.32 10.89 -7.64
C PHE A 698 11.87 12.01 -8.59
N LEU A 699 11.10 12.98 -8.07
CA LEU A 699 10.64 14.12 -8.86
C LEU A 699 11.81 14.97 -9.38
N VAL A 700 12.83 15.23 -8.57
CA VAL A 700 14.02 16.00 -8.96
C VAL A 700 14.82 15.24 -10.02
N THR A 701 15.07 13.93 -9.85
CA THR A 701 15.79 13.15 -10.87
C THR A 701 14.99 13.07 -12.17
N PHE A 702 13.67 12.89 -12.10
CA PHE A 702 12.79 12.90 -13.26
C PHE A 702 12.78 14.26 -13.97
N ILE A 703 12.71 15.37 -13.21
CA ILE A 703 12.78 16.73 -13.76
C ILE A 703 14.13 16.97 -14.42
N VAL A 704 15.25 16.59 -13.80
CA VAL A 704 16.60 16.75 -14.40
C VAL A 704 16.74 15.91 -15.67
N SER A 705 16.25 14.66 -15.68
CA SER A 705 16.25 13.83 -16.90
C SER A 705 15.36 14.41 -18.00
N CYS A 706 14.19 14.96 -17.66
CA CYS A 706 13.32 15.65 -18.61
C CYS A 706 13.98 16.94 -19.12
N VAL A 707 14.66 17.71 -18.29
CA VAL A 707 15.39 18.94 -18.68
C VAL A 707 16.55 18.61 -19.60
N ILE A 708 17.33 17.55 -19.32
CA ILE A 708 18.40 17.09 -20.20
C ILE A 708 17.82 16.61 -21.53
N ALA A 709 16.74 15.83 -21.51
CA ALA A 709 16.06 15.39 -22.73
C ALA A 709 15.57 16.58 -23.56
N VAL A 710 14.87 17.54 -22.96
CA VAL A 710 14.38 18.75 -23.63
C VAL A 710 15.54 19.60 -24.16
N ALA A 711 16.60 19.81 -23.37
CA ALA A 711 17.79 20.55 -23.78
C ALA A 711 18.49 19.89 -24.99
N THR A 712 18.60 18.57 -24.99
CA THR A 712 19.16 17.82 -26.14
C THR A 712 18.24 17.75 -27.36
N THR A 713 16.94 18.05 -27.20
CA THR A 713 15.98 18.10 -28.31
C THR A 713 15.88 19.49 -28.95
N TYR A 714 16.26 20.55 -28.21
CA TYR A 714 16.13 21.95 -28.65
C TYR A 714 17.44 22.61 -29.10
N ASP A 715 18.59 21.98 -28.88
CA ASP A 715 19.86 22.45 -29.44
C ASP A 715 20.03 21.87 -30.85
N GLU A 716 20.00 22.73 -31.87
CA GLU A 716 19.83 22.43 -33.30
C GLU A 716 20.96 21.61 -33.97
N ALA A 717 21.79 20.86 -33.23
CA ALA A 717 23.05 20.34 -33.76
C ALA A 717 23.23 18.81 -33.84
N TYR A 718 22.32 17.96 -33.33
CA TYR A 718 22.53 16.51 -33.42
C TYR A 718 21.28 15.72 -33.79
N THR A 719 21.16 15.40 -35.08
CA THR A 719 20.30 14.30 -35.53
C THR A 719 20.91 12.99 -35.04
N PHE A 720 20.31 12.37 -34.03
CA PHE A 720 20.65 11.00 -33.64
C PHE A 720 20.27 10.05 -34.78
N THR A 721 21.24 9.65 -35.60
CA THR A 721 21.02 8.77 -36.75
C THR A 721 20.96 7.29 -36.37
N SER A 722 21.35 6.92 -35.15
CA SER A 722 21.25 5.55 -34.64
C SER A 722 20.81 5.48 -33.17
N VAL A 723 20.16 4.36 -32.81
CA VAL A 723 19.82 4.01 -31.42
C VAL A 723 21.05 3.98 -30.51
N LYS A 724 22.25 3.72 -31.08
CA LYS A 724 23.52 3.65 -30.37
C LYS A 724 23.97 5.02 -29.85
N ASP A 725 23.68 6.07 -30.62
CA ASP A 725 24.04 7.46 -30.27
C ASP A 725 23.16 8.02 -29.16
N PHE A 726 21.92 7.51 -29.03
CA PHE A 726 21.04 7.80 -27.89
C PHE A 726 21.42 6.97 -26.64
N LEU A 727 21.78 5.69 -26.82
CA LEU A 727 22.06 4.78 -25.71
C LEU A 727 23.29 5.19 -24.87
N ALA A 728 24.33 5.73 -25.50
CA ALA A 728 25.57 6.08 -24.81
C ALA A 728 25.38 7.21 -23.76
N PRO A 729 24.84 8.40 -24.10
CA PRO A 729 24.54 9.43 -23.10
C PRO A 729 23.47 8.98 -22.10
N PHE A 730 22.49 8.17 -22.52
CA PHE A 730 21.46 7.62 -21.64
C PHE A 730 22.07 6.73 -20.54
N LEU A 731 22.96 5.80 -20.89
CA LEU A 731 23.64 4.93 -19.93
C LEU A 731 24.59 5.70 -19.01
N LEU A 732 25.28 6.73 -19.53
CA LEU A 732 26.12 7.65 -18.77
C LEU A 732 25.32 8.45 -17.74
N GLY A 733 24.17 9.01 -18.12
CA GLY A 733 23.32 9.84 -17.26
C GLY A 733 22.69 9.11 -16.07
N PHE A 734 22.53 7.79 -16.16
CA PHE A 734 21.98 6.95 -15.07
C PHE A 734 23.06 6.26 -14.21
N GLY A 735 24.35 6.59 -14.39
CA GLY A 735 25.43 6.00 -13.60
C GLY A 735 25.61 4.49 -13.82
N LEU A 736 25.12 3.96 -14.95
CA LEU A 736 25.24 2.55 -15.31
C LEU A 736 26.66 2.18 -15.81
N ASP A 737 27.61 3.12 -15.81
CA ASP A 737 29.03 2.85 -16.07
C ASP A 737 29.62 1.84 -15.06
N ILE A 738 29.09 1.75 -13.83
CA ILE A 738 29.46 0.70 -12.86
C ILE A 738 29.09 -0.70 -13.40
N GLY A 739 27.96 -0.80 -14.10
CA GLY A 739 27.54 -2.03 -14.79
C GLY A 739 28.42 -2.34 -16.00
N ARG A 740 28.85 -1.32 -16.74
CA ARG A 740 29.78 -1.47 -17.87
C ARG A 740 31.13 -2.04 -17.42
N ASP A 741 31.71 -1.55 -16.33
CA ASP A 741 32.98 -2.05 -15.81
C ASP A 741 32.85 -3.46 -15.21
N THR A 742 31.72 -3.76 -14.58
CA THR A 742 31.42 -5.10 -14.05
C THR A 742 31.24 -6.12 -15.18
N ILE A 743 30.52 -5.76 -16.24
CA ILE A 743 30.32 -6.60 -17.43
C ILE A 743 31.64 -6.76 -18.20
N ARG A 744 32.44 -5.69 -18.33
CA ARG A 744 33.75 -5.74 -18.96
C ARG A 744 34.71 -6.66 -18.19
N GLY A 745 34.76 -6.55 -16.87
CA GLY A 745 35.57 -7.44 -16.03
C GLY A 745 35.11 -8.91 -16.07
N ALA A 746 33.80 -9.16 -16.21
CA ALA A 746 33.27 -10.51 -16.44
C ALA A 746 33.64 -11.05 -17.82
N TYR A 747 33.57 -10.22 -18.86
CA TYR A 747 33.93 -10.60 -20.23
C TYR A 747 35.43 -10.88 -20.38
N GLU A 748 36.27 -10.07 -19.75
CA GLU A 748 37.73 -10.26 -19.71
C GLU A 748 38.10 -11.55 -18.96
N LYS A 749 37.41 -11.88 -17.86
CA LYS A 749 37.57 -13.16 -17.14
C LYS A 749 37.14 -14.38 -17.94
N VAL A 750 36.11 -14.26 -18.77
CA VAL A 750 35.65 -15.36 -19.65
C VAL A 750 36.61 -15.51 -20.83
N SER A 751 37.05 -14.40 -21.43
CA SER A 751 38.03 -14.37 -22.52
C SER A 751 39.39 -14.97 -22.09
N ALA A 752 39.84 -14.68 -20.87
CA ALA A 752 41.10 -15.21 -20.33
C ALA A 752 41.03 -16.69 -19.93
N ARG A 753 39.84 -17.30 -19.89
CA ARG A 753 39.64 -18.75 -19.68
C ARG A 753 39.51 -19.53 -20.99
N SER A 754 39.28 -18.83 -22.11
CA SER A 754 39.19 -19.41 -23.46
C SER A 754 40.48 -19.30 -24.27
N SER A 755 41.48 -18.61 -23.72
CA SER A 755 42.88 -18.61 -24.17
C SER A 755 43.71 -19.44 -23.19
#